data_AF-A0A660QAY1-F1
#
_entry.id   AF-A0A660QAY1-F1
#
_cell.length_a   1.000
_cell.length_b   1.000
_cell.length_c   1.000
_cell.angle_alpha   90.00
_cell.angle_beta   90.00
_cell.angle_gamma   90.00
#
_symmetry.space_group_name_H-M   'P 1'
#
loop_
_entity.id
_entity.type
_entity.pdbx_description
1 polymer ?
#
loop_
_entity_poly.entity_id
_entity_poly.type
_entity_poly.pdbx_seq_one_letter_code
_entity_poly.pdbx_strand_id
1 'polypeptide(L)'
;DGSGHMWGVNESGGIDWLNWNGSWQASPLVSGNYVSVANKTAGNDSCYAARADGGIDWVRWSGTWGTSAIISGPTKYVDLAPTQESVGNGFLFGVTDAGAVELFTWSGSWGTETIASGDYISVAARSTDGFLYASKASGGIDLISWAGTWGASPLLVSTTVFTDLATDLAGNDFIWATTEASDLDLYLLWASGFGLSSATAALDLDFELDGLDNLTEYALGGNPTNSDAASIKPTFSGPVGVGTMEYVYSRRLDDTDRGLTYGLTVTTNDLTLNNWTPVGTGLETGSGPIDADFESVTNEIPTDTPIGFVGLEVASSFTNYTLPTTDYTFNTTISREVLERYLARSITMMNLMTWDLDIYADQMRMIDNIGAKFLGRAFIGWAANNWHVSMMDNFGYRIQDIHNIDPEIIVQGTIFEIITDTISGVEIPYWVFDEFGLPQEDRSFSYDAIRYANDLYKDHWFPGASVPDMSRLETKMWFYYWARKYIDQGYEAIHFGQVKLMDDNDPTHAHWWDMLTRVRNYAANNARRGMVLCDSHTHGVLYNDSLLFDFHSFPLRPKENCGLSLDASLVLNHLDSIYGNSTSGWTSSGWYATGGLPYLVEVDNFGVSASPGTCNTSSIFVWGYDEITWFAETAPSYRDDWLEYAYDWVRSNDDNGFFQLPGCRNIGNNDYYYANTPSANMPLGFGQEEKIKYIWNRP
;
A
#
# COMPACT_ATOMS: atom_id res chain seq x y z
N ASP A 1 7.92 -19.11 20.44
CA ASP A 1 7.52 -19.31 21.85
C ASP A 1 7.14 -17.99 22.57
N GLY A 2 6.97 -16.87 21.84
CA GLY A 2 6.67 -15.57 22.44
C GLY A 2 7.82 -14.93 23.23
N SER A 3 9.00 -15.53 23.29
CA SER A 3 10.13 -15.06 24.10
C SER A 3 11.33 -14.54 23.29
N GLY A 4 11.18 -14.41 21.96
CA GLY A 4 12.23 -13.90 21.07
C GLY A 4 13.20 -14.97 20.56
N HIS A 5 12.81 -16.24 20.61
CA HIS A 5 13.61 -17.38 20.14
C HIS A 5 12.92 -18.16 19.02
N MET A 6 13.69 -18.47 17.99
CA MET A 6 13.28 -19.27 16.83
C MET A 6 14.36 -20.29 16.49
N TRP A 7 13.96 -21.29 15.71
CA TRP A 7 14.84 -22.32 15.18
C TRP A 7 14.70 -22.31 13.67
N GLY A 8 15.81 -22.47 12.96
CA GLY A 8 15.82 -22.50 11.51
C GLY A 8 16.69 -23.64 11.00
N VAL A 9 16.31 -24.17 9.84
CA VAL A 9 17.21 -24.99 9.03
C VAL A 9 17.99 -24.03 8.12
N ASN A 10 19.32 -24.09 8.16
CA ASN A 10 20.16 -23.25 7.30
C ASN A 10 20.42 -23.92 5.94
N GLU A 11 21.00 -23.18 4.99
CA GLU A 11 21.28 -23.65 3.62
C GLU A 11 22.15 -24.91 3.56
N SER A 12 22.97 -25.16 4.58
CA SER A 12 23.80 -26.37 4.67
C SER A 12 23.07 -27.59 5.25
N GLY A 13 21.78 -27.45 5.59
CA GLY A 13 20.97 -28.48 6.25
C GLY A 13 21.19 -28.57 7.77
N GLY A 14 21.93 -27.62 8.37
CA GLY A 14 22.16 -27.53 9.81
C GLY A 14 21.01 -26.84 10.55
N ILE A 15 20.99 -26.97 11.88
CA ILE A 15 20.03 -26.28 12.75
C ILE A 15 20.69 -25.07 13.39
N ASP A 16 20.07 -23.91 13.20
CA ASP A 16 20.45 -22.64 13.80
C ASP A 16 19.44 -22.22 14.86
N TRP A 17 19.93 -21.58 15.92
CA TRP A 17 19.14 -20.86 16.88
C TRP A 17 19.14 -19.38 16.55
N LEU A 18 17.94 -18.83 16.40
CA LEU A 18 17.69 -17.44 16.08
C LEU A 18 17.21 -16.72 17.36
N ASN A 19 17.92 -15.66 17.75
CA ASN A 19 17.60 -14.88 18.94
C ASN A 19 17.48 -13.39 18.61
N TRP A 20 16.45 -12.73 19.15
CA TRP A 20 16.25 -11.30 19.04
C TRP A 20 16.95 -10.53 20.18
N ASN A 21 17.97 -9.74 19.84
CA ASN A 21 18.66 -8.85 20.76
C ASN A 21 18.85 -7.45 20.15
N GLY A 22 17.73 -6.81 19.79
CA GLY A 22 17.69 -5.55 19.00
C GLY A 22 17.93 -5.74 17.50
N SER A 23 18.34 -6.95 17.09
CA SER A 23 18.36 -7.48 15.73
C SER A 23 18.32 -9.02 15.82
N TRP A 24 17.93 -9.70 14.74
CA TRP A 24 17.98 -11.16 14.66
C TRP A 24 19.43 -11.64 14.53
N GLN A 25 19.83 -12.59 15.38
CA GLN A 25 21.14 -13.23 15.34
C GLN A 25 20.99 -14.74 15.18
N ALA A 26 21.68 -15.32 14.20
CA ALA A 26 21.75 -16.76 13.99
C ALA A 26 22.98 -17.36 14.66
N SER A 27 22.78 -18.44 15.42
CA SER A 27 23.84 -19.22 16.06
C SER A 27 23.73 -20.69 15.62
N PRO A 28 24.67 -21.20 14.81
CA PRO A 28 24.67 -22.60 14.42
C PRO A 28 24.82 -23.52 15.62
N LEU A 29 23.95 -24.53 15.73
CA LEU A 29 23.92 -25.45 16.87
C LEU A 29 24.47 -26.83 16.51
N VAL A 30 23.95 -27.41 15.43
CA VAL A 30 24.37 -28.71 14.93
C VAL A 30 24.40 -28.70 13.40
N SER A 31 25.44 -29.29 12.81
CA SER A 31 25.47 -29.62 11.38
C SER A 31 24.62 -30.86 11.13
N GLY A 32 23.89 -30.89 10.01
CA GLY A 32 23.06 -32.03 9.65
C GLY A 32 22.56 -31.95 8.21
N ASN A 33 21.61 -32.81 7.88
CA ASN A 33 20.88 -32.78 6.62
C ASN A 33 19.38 -32.73 6.95
N TYR A 34 18.97 -31.64 7.58
CA TYR A 34 17.60 -31.43 8.02
C TYR A 34 16.81 -30.62 6.98
N VAL A 35 15.48 -30.78 6.98
CA VAL A 35 14.57 -30.10 6.03
C VAL A 35 13.45 -29.33 6.72
N SER A 36 13.10 -29.67 7.96
CA SER A 36 12.11 -28.96 8.76
C SER A 36 12.47 -29.04 10.24
N VAL A 37 12.05 -28.05 11.02
CA VAL A 37 12.32 -27.96 12.46
C VAL A 37 11.08 -27.45 13.21
N ALA A 38 10.73 -28.12 14.30
CA ALA A 38 9.66 -27.73 15.20
C ALA A 38 10.20 -27.41 16.59
N ASN A 39 9.81 -26.26 17.14
CA ASN A 39 10.22 -25.85 18.48
C ASN A 39 9.50 -26.67 19.55
N LYS A 40 10.17 -27.04 20.65
CA LYS A 40 9.49 -27.62 21.80
C LYS A 40 8.83 -26.50 22.61
N THR A 41 7.56 -26.65 22.93
CA THR A 41 6.68 -25.59 23.48
C THR A 41 7.04 -25.11 24.90
N ALA A 42 8.01 -25.75 25.56
CA ALA A 42 8.51 -25.36 26.87
C ALA A 42 10.03 -25.52 26.97
N GLY A 43 10.74 -24.39 27.10
CA GLY A 43 12.20 -24.30 27.27
C GLY A 43 12.96 -23.97 25.98
N ASN A 44 14.08 -23.25 26.10
CA ASN A 44 14.94 -22.87 24.96
C ASN A 44 16.05 -23.89 24.70
N ASP A 45 15.89 -25.11 25.22
CA ASP A 45 16.95 -26.10 25.33
C ASP A 45 16.77 -27.28 24.37
N SER A 46 15.73 -27.29 23.53
CA SER A 46 15.56 -28.33 22.50
C SER A 46 14.55 -28.01 21.38
N CYS A 47 14.71 -28.70 20.25
CA CYS A 47 13.78 -28.74 19.11
C CYS A 47 13.75 -30.14 18.47
N TYR A 48 12.79 -30.38 17.58
CA TYR A 48 12.72 -31.59 16.75
C TYR A 48 13.03 -31.24 15.30
N ALA A 49 13.82 -32.07 14.62
CA ALA A 49 14.26 -31.79 13.25
C ALA A 49 14.05 -33.02 12.35
N ALA A 50 13.39 -32.81 11.21
CA ALA A 50 13.15 -33.84 10.19
C ALA A 50 14.39 -33.97 9.30
N ARG A 51 14.85 -35.20 9.08
CA ARG A 51 16.02 -35.47 8.22
C ARG A 51 15.59 -35.64 6.75
N ALA A 52 16.39 -35.09 5.84
CA ALA A 52 16.18 -35.24 4.39
C ALA A 52 16.25 -36.71 3.91
N ASP A 53 16.98 -37.55 4.65
CA ASP A 53 17.13 -38.99 4.39
C ASP A 53 16.11 -39.87 5.14
N GLY A 54 15.22 -39.25 5.93
CA GLY A 54 14.11 -39.91 6.62
C GLY A 54 14.28 -40.00 8.14
N GLY A 55 13.15 -39.90 8.86
CA GLY A 55 13.07 -39.89 10.31
C GLY A 55 13.23 -38.51 10.95
N ILE A 56 13.19 -38.47 12.28
CA ILE A 56 13.16 -37.23 13.07
C ILE A 56 14.17 -37.35 14.23
N ASP A 57 14.97 -36.32 14.42
CA ASP A 57 15.90 -36.19 15.53
C ASP A 57 15.38 -35.21 16.58
N TRP A 58 15.72 -35.48 17.83
CA TRP A 58 15.61 -34.53 18.93
C TRP A 58 16.96 -33.84 19.14
N VAL A 59 17.00 -32.54 18.87
CA VAL A 59 18.16 -31.67 19.09
C VAL A 59 18.01 -31.06 20.46
N ARG A 60 18.99 -31.25 21.35
CA ARG A 60 18.88 -30.77 22.73
C ARG A 60 20.21 -30.36 23.35
N TRP A 61 20.13 -29.42 24.28
CA TRP A 61 21.23 -29.00 25.12
C TRP A 61 21.36 -29.93 26.33
N SER A 62 22.57 -30.45 26.56
CA SER A 62 22.91 -31.24 27.76
C SER A 62 24.28 -30.88 28.35
N GLY A 63 24.72 -29.63 28.12
CA GLY A 63 26.08 -29.14 28.36
C GLY A 63 26.85 -28.87 27.06
N THR A 64 26.46 -29.54 25.98
CA THR A 64 26.74 -29.21 24.58
C THR A 64 25.49 -29.52 23.76
N TRP A 65 25.34 -28.90 22.59
CA TRP A 65 24.30 -29.27 21.62
C TRP A 65 24.60 -30.64 21.03
N GLY A 66 23.57 -31.48 20.95
CA GLY A 66 23.67 -32.82 20.36
C GLY A 66 22.32 -33.31 19.88
N THR A 67 22.35 -34.38 19.10
CA THR A 67 21.17 -34.95 18.45
C THR A 67 20.95 -36.40 18.88
N SER A 68 19.68 -36.82 18.92
CA SER A 68 19.30 -38.22 19.14
C SER A 68 18.05 -38.55 18.35
N ALA A 69 18.06 -39.63 17.56
CA ALA A 69 16.90 -40.05 16.79
C ALA A 69 15.71 -40.39 17.70
N ILE A 70 14.56 -39.79 17.42
CA ILE A 70 13.28 -40.15 18.05
C ILE A 70 12.45 -41.05 17.16
N ILE A 71 12.54 -40.84 15.84
CA ILE A 71 11.96 -41.68 14.81
C ILE A 71 13.05 -42.09 13.84
N SER A 72 13.23 -43.41 13.70
CA SER A 72 14.18 -44.02 12.78
C SER A 72 13.42 -44.70 11.65
N GLY A 73 13.90 -44.58 10.42
CA GLY A 73 13.28 -45.21 9.26
C GLY A 73 13.43 -44.38 8.00
N PRO A 74 12.97 -44.92 6.85
CA PRO A 74 13.09 -44.26 5.56
C PRO A 74 11.99 -43.20 5.30
N THR A 75 10.95 -43.15 6.13
CA THR A 75 9.86 -42.17 5.99
C THR A 75 10.40 -40.76 6.13
N LYS A 76 10.19 -39.94 5.11
CA LYS A 76 10.59 -38.53 5.12
C LYS A 76 9.45 -37.66 5.56
N TYR A 77 9.79 -36.58 6.25
CA TYR A 77 8.84 -35.58 6.70
C TYR A 77 9.21 -34.25 6.05
N VAL A 78 8.24 -33.64 5.40
CA VAL A 78 8.40 -32.34 4.72
C VAL A 78 8.14 -31.18 5.66
N ASP A 79 7.34 -31.40 6.71
CA ASP A 79 7.05 -30.37 7.70
C ASP A 79 6.75 -30.98 9.09
N LEU A 80 6.99 -30.19 10.14
CA LEU A 80 6.82 -30.55 11.55
C LEU A 80 6.15 -29.41 12.32
N ALA A 81 5.17 -29.74 13.17
CA ALA A 81 4.54 -28.77 14.06
C ALA A 81 4.47 -29.25 15.52
N PRO A 82 4.76 -28.39 16.50
CA PRO A 82 4.67 -28.76 17.91
C PRO A 82 3.25 -28.61 18.46
N THR A 83 2.89 -29.34 19.51
CA THR A 83 1.61 -29.13 20.22
C THR A 83 1.71 -28.11 21.35
N GLN A 84 0.60 -27.49 21.71
CA GLN A 84 0.50 -26.68 22.93
C GLN A 84 0.10 -27.50 24.16
N GLU A 85 1.03 -28.24 24.76
CA GLU A 85 0.85 -28.68 26.15
C GLU A 85 2.06 -28.35 27.03
N SER A 86 1.74 -27.81 28.22
CA SER A 86 2.64 -27.59 29.36
C SER A 86 2.90 -28.88 30.16
N VAL A 87 2.63 -30.06 29.58
CA VAL A 87 2.62 -31.34 30.30
C VAL A 87 3.51 -32.38 29.62
N GLY A 88 4.82 -32.26 29.81
CA GLY A 88 5.73 -33.39 30.11
C GLY A 88 5.80 -34.68 29.28
N ASN A 89 5.03 -34.90 28.21
CA ASN A 89 5.07 -36.08 27.35
C ASN A 89 4.77 -35.64 25.91
N GLY A 90 5.79 -35.64 25.04
CA GLY A 90 5.74 -34.94 23.75
C GLY A 90 4.63 -35.41 22.81
N PHE A 91 3.92 -34.43 22.24
CA PHE A 91 3.11 -34.58 21.04
C PHE A 91 3.77 -33.74 19.94
N LEU A 92 4.04 -34.35 18.78
CA LEU A 92 4.60 -33.71 17.59
C LEU A 92 3.73 -34.12 16.40
N PHE A 93 3.47 -33.20 15.48
CA PHE A 93 2.86 -33.53 14.19
C PHE A 93 3.94 -33.52 13.11
N GLY A 94 3.80 -34.40 12.12
CA GLY A 94 4.64 -34.39 10.93
C GLY A 94 3.85 -34.70 9.68
N VAL A 95 4.16 -33.98 8.61
CA VAL A 95 3.64 -34.27 7.27
C VAL A 95 4.67 -35.13 6.54
N THR A 96 4.26 -36.31 6.10
CA THR A 96 5.12 -37.20 5.31
C THR A 96 5.26 -36.69 3.87
N ASP A 97 6.34 -37.08 3.19
CA ASP A 97 6.52 -36.83 1.75
C ASP A 97 5.44 -37.49 0.86
N ALA A 98 4.71 -38.48 1.41
CA ALA A 98 3.54 -39.10 0.79
C ALA A 98 2.21 -38.37 1.05
N GLY A 99 2.22 -37.25 1.79
CA GLY A 99 1.05 -36.41 2.03
C GLY A 99 0.16 -36.82 3.21
N ALA A 100 0.58 -37.78 4.03
CA ALA A 100 -0.11 -38.13 5.27
C ALA A 100 0.35 -37.27 6.45
N VAL A 101 -0.57 -36.94 7.37
CA VAL A 101 -0.25 -36.29 8.65
C VAL A 101 -0.18 -37.35 9.75
N GLU A 102 0.94 -37.38 10.46
CA GLU A 102 1.21 -38.30 11.56
C GLU A 102 1.32 -37.54 12.89
N LEU A 103 0.80 -38.16 13.95
CA LEU A 103 0.95 -37.74 15.33
C LEU A 103 1.99 -38.65 16.02
N PHE A 104 2.98 -38.04 16.65
CA PHE A 104 3.96 -38.72 17.49
C PHE A 104 3.63 -38.52 18.96
N THR A 105 3.59 -39.60 19.73
CA THR A 105 3.26 -39.57 21.16
C THR A 105 4.33 -40.26 22.00
N TRP A 106 4.65 -39.69 23.17
CA TRP A 106 5.56 -40.31 24.13
C TRP A 106 4.81 -41.03 25.26
N SER A 107 5.03 -42.34 25.39
CA SER A 107 4.51 -43.16 26.51
C SER A 107 5.56 -44.14 27.05
N GLY A 108 6.81 -43.67 27.17
CA GLY A 108 7.99 -44.50 27.54
C GLY A 108 8.82 -44.95 26.32
N SER A 109 8.22 -44.89 25.14
CA SER A 109 8.87 -44.86 23.82
C SER A 109 8.04 -43.94 22.90
N TRP A 110 8.63 -43.48 21.80
CA TRP A 110 7.89 -42.76 20.76
C TRP A 110 7.01 -43.73 19.97
N GLY A 111 5.72 -43.43 19.92
CA GLY A 111 4.75 -44.07 19.02
C GLY A 111 4.33 -43.11 17.92
N THR A 112 3.83 -43.67 16.81
CA THR A 112 3.37 -42.93 15.63
C THR A 112 1.97 -43.41 15.24
N GLU A 113 1.07 -42.48 14.96
CA GLU A 113 -0.29 -42.73 14.47
C GLU A 113 -0.54 -41.82 13.26
N THR A 114 -1.00 -42.38 12.13
CA THR A 114 -1.50 -41.57 11.01
C THR A 114 -2.88 -41.03 11.36
N ILE A 115 -3.02 -39.70 11.43
CA ILE A 115 -4.25 -39.03 11.88
C ILE A 115 -5.05 -38.45 10.71
N ALA A 116 -4.39 -38.20 9.57
CA ALA A 116 -5.05 -37.85 8.32
C ALA A 116 -4.25 -38.41 7.14
N SER A 117 -4.96 -38.79 6.08
CA SER A 117 -4.37 -39.21 4.81
C SER A 117 -4.93 -38.32 3.71
N GLY A 118 -4.04 -37.79 2.87
CA GLY A 118 -4.36 -36.84 1.83
C GLY A 118 -3.11 -36.52 1.03
N ASP A 119 -3.07 -35.32 0.47
CA ASP A 119 -1.95 -34.74 -0.25
C ASP A 119 -1.37 -33.54 0.52
N TYR A 120 -1.26 -33.66 1.84
CA TYR A 120 -0.84 -32.56 2.70
C TYR A 120 0.64 -32.22 2.50
N ILE A 121 1.00 -30.93 2.61
CA ILE A 121 2.39 -30.46 2.42
C ILE A 121 2.94 -29.65 3.60
N SER A 122 2.08 -29.01 4.39
CA SER A 122 2.48 -28.33 5.63
C SER A 122 1.40 -28.47 6.70
N VAL A 123 1.81 -28.35 7.97
CA VAL A 123 0.94 -28.47 9.14
C VAL A 123 1.25 -27.38 10.17
N ALA A 124 0.21 -26.83 10.80
CA ALA A 124 0.36 -25.93 11.95
C ALA A 124 -0.60 -26.32 13.08
N ALA A 125 -0.09 -26.36 14.31
CA ALA A 125 -0.90 -26.69 15.48
C ALA A 125 -1.72 -25.49 15.96
N ARG A 126 -2.96 -25.72 16.37
CA ARG A 126 -3.79 -24.68 16.99
C ARG A 126 -3.47 -24.56 18.48
N SER A 127 -3.80 -23.41 19.09
CA SER A 127 -3.66 -23.18 20.53
C SER A 127 -4.57 -24.06 21.42
N THR A 128 -5.54 -24.77 20.83
CA THR A 128 -6.45 -25.68 21.55
C THR A 128 -6.09 -27.12 21.25
N ASP A 129 -6.02 -27.96 22.29
CA ASP A 129 -5.70 -29.39 22.18
C ASP A 129 -6.61 -30.11 21.17
N GLY A 130 -6.00 -30.88 20.28
CA GLY A 130 -6.72 -31.73 19.33
C GLY A 130 -7.15 -31.07 18.03
N PHE A 131 -6.60 -29.91 17.66
CA PHE A 131 -6.83 -29.25 16.37
C PHE A 131 -5.51 -28.84 15.69
N LEU A 132 -5.43 -29.08 14.38
CA LEU A 132 -4.33 -28.63 13.52
C LEU A 132 -4.86 -28.24 12.14
N TYR A 133 -4.14 -27.35 11.48
CA TYR A 133 -4.37 -26.93 10.12
C TYR A 133 -3.37 -27.66 9.22
N ALA A 134 -3.82 -28.14 8.06
CA ALA A 134 -2.94 -28.78 7.08
C ALA A 134 -3.23 -28.27 5.68
N SER A 135 -2.21 -27.77 4.97
CA SER A 135 -2.32 -27.32 3.59
C SER A 135 -2.14 -28.48 2.63
N LYS A 136 -2.76 -28.40 1.46
CA LYS A 136 -2.74 -29.48 0.44
C LYS A 136 -1.93 -29.08 -0.79
N ALA A 137 -1.26 -30.05 -1.39
CA ALA A 137 -0.63 -29.93 -2.71
C ALA A 137 -1.63 -29.61 -3.83
N SER A 138 -2.87 -30.06 -3.69
CA SER A 138 -3.99 -29.70 -4.59
C SER A 138 -4.61 -28.33 -4.30
N GLY A 139 -4.15 -27.65 -3.26
CA GLY A 139 -4.62 -26.33 -2.83
C GLY A 139 -5.66 -26.35 -1.71
N GLY A 140 -5.72 -25.22 -0.99
CA GLY A 140 -6.59 -25.04 0.16
C GLY A 140 -6.01 -25.61 1.47
N ILE A 141 -6.80 -25.53 2.54
CA ILE A 141 -6.41 -25.90 3.90
C ILE A 141 -7.54 -26.74 4.51
N ASP A 142 -7.18 -27.84 5.16
CA ASP A 142 -8.09 -28.64 5.97
C ASP A 142 -7.85 -28.38 7.47
N LEU A 143 -8.92 -28.46 8.24
CA LEU A 143 -8.88 -28.60 9.70
C LEU A 143 -8.91 -30.09 10.04
N ILE A 144 -7.84 -30.58 10.66
CA ILE A 144 -7.78 -31.92 11.24
C ILE A 144 -8.07 -31.80 12.73
N SER A 145 -9.07 -32.55 13.21
CA SER A 145 -9.58 -32.42 14.57
C SER A 145 -9.90 -33.76 15.21
N TRP A 146 -9.83 -33.79 16.55
CA TRP A 146 -10.25 -34.93 17.36
C TRP A 146 -11.67 -34.76 17.89
N ALA A 147 -12.57 -35.65 17.47
CA ALA A 147 -13.96 -35.72 17.96
C ALA A 147 -14.33 -37.15 18.41
N GLY A 148 -13.40 -37.82 19.11
CA GLY A 148 -13.49 -39.24 19.49
C GLY A 148 -12.82 -40.20 18.49
N THR A 149 -12.60 -39.73 17.27
CA THR A 149 -11.65 -40.24 16.27
C THR A 149 -11.08 -39.06 15.50
N TRP A 150 -9.89 -39.19 14.92
CA TRP A 150 -9.31 -38.16 14.05
C TRP A 150 -10.12 -38.03 12.74
N GLY A 151 -10.33 -36.80 12.30
CA GLY A 151 -10.98 -36.50 11.03
C GLY A 151 -10.48 -35.19 10.42
N ALA A 152 -10.36 -35.17 9.10
CA ALA A 152 -10.05 -33.99 8.31
C ALA A 152 -11.33 -33.40 7.72
N SER A 153 -11.44 -32.08 7.72
CA SER A 153 -12.56 -31.34 7.12
C SER A 153 -12.04 -30.11 6.39
N PRO A 154 -12.56 -29.77 5.20
CA PRO A 154 -12.12 -28.56 4.49
C PRO A 154 -12.38 -27.30 5.32
N LEU A 155 -11.34 -26.52 5.58
CA LEU A 155 -11.43 -25.22 6.23
C LEU A 155 -11.44 -24.09 5.19
N LEU A 156 -10.55 -24.20 4.20
CA LEU A 156 -10.44 -23.30 3.05
C LEU A 156 -10.41 -24.14 1.77
N VAL A 157 -11.41 -23.94 0.91
CA VAL A 157 -11.44 -24.55 -0.42
C VAL A 157 -10.85 -23.54 -1.41
N SER A 158 -9.65 -23.82 -1.90
CA SER A 158 -8.92 -22.98 -2.87
C SER A 158 -8.08 -23.86 -3.79
N THR A 159 -7.73 -23.36 -4.98
CA THR A 159 -6.70 -23.94 -5.84
C THR A 159 -5.30 -23.43 -5.48
N THR A 160 -5.20 -22.44 -4.60
CA THR A 160 -3.93 -21.91 -4.10
C THR A 160 -3.22 -22.95 -3.24
N VAL A 161 -1.98 -23.26 -3.59
CA VAL A 161 -1.08 -24.12 -2.81
C VAL A 161 -0.40 -23.27 -1.75
N PHE A 162 -0.58 -23.66 -0.48
CA PHE A 162 0.07 -23.01 0.65
C PHE A 162 1.25 -23.87 1.10
N THR A 163 2.46 -23.38 0.89
CA THR A 163 3.71 -24.13 1.05
C THR A 163 4.14 -24.29 2.49
N ASP A 164 3.81 -23.34 3.35
CA ASP A 164 4.10 -23.39 4.78
C ASP A 164 2.95 -22.78 5.58
N LEU A 165 2.73 -23.30 6.79
CA LEU A 165 1.70 -22.88 7.72
C LEU A 165 2.32 -22.58 9.09
N ALA A 166 1.96 -21.45 9.67
CA ALA A 166 2.31 -21.10 11.03
C ALA A 166 1.10 -20.57 11.79
N THR A 167 1.08 -20.71 13.11
CA THR A 167 0.00 -20.21 13.96
C THR A 167 0.53 -19.32 15.06
N ASP A 168 -0.29 -18.33 15.47
CA ASP A 168 -0.02 -17.58 16.68
C ASP A 168 -0.30 -18.47 17.90
N LEU A 169 0.77 -18.83 18.62
CA LEU A 169 0.70 -19.63 19.82
C LEU A 169 0.16 -18.83 21.04
N ALA A 170 -0.16 -17.54 20.91
CA ALA A 170 -0.69 -16.70 21.99
C ALA A 170 -2.22 -16.82 22.23
N GLY A 171 -2.91 -17.75 21.57
CA GLY A 171 -4.33 -18.04 21.83
C GLY A 171 -5.34 -17.28 20.95
N ASN A 172 -4.87 -16.59 19.91
CA ASN A 172 -5.71 -15.80 18.99
C ASN A 172 -6.23 -16.59 17.77
N ASP A 173 -5.82 -17.86 17.61
CA ASP A 173 -6.24 -18.76 16.52
C ASP A 173 -6.04 -18.20 15.08
N PHE A 174 -5.06 -17.33 14.86
CA PHE A 174 -4.66 -16.92 13.51
C PHE A 174 -3.73 -17.94 12.86
N ILE A 175 -3.92 -18.16 11.55
CA ILE A 175 -3.04 -18.96 10.69
C ILE A 175 -2.37 -18.02 9.70
N TRP A 176 -1.05 -18.10 9.63
CA TRP A 176 -0.22 -17.51 8.60
C TRP A 176 0.11 -18.60 7.59
N ALA A 177 0.06 -18.28 6.30
CA ALA A 177 0.34 -19.23 5.24
C ALA A 177 1.19 -18.55 4.15
N THR A 178 2.22 -19.25 3.66
CA THR A 178 2.99 -18.81 2.48
C THR A 178 2.51 -19.54 1.24
N THR A 179 2.66 -18.92 0.06
CA THR A 179 2.43 -19.56 -1.24
C THR A 179 3.76 -19.76 -1.96
N GLU A 180 3.79 -20.57 -3.02
CA GLU A 180 4.93 -20.55 -3.94
C GLU A 180 5.12 -19.14 -4.51
N ALA A 181 6.38 -18.68 -4.57
CA ALA A 181 6.72 -17.44 -5.23
C ALA A 181 6.46 -17.61 -6.72
N SER A 182 5.61 -16.76 -7.30
CA SER A 182 5.45 -16.71 -8.75
C SER A 182 6.73 -16.25 -9.44
N ASP A 183 6.85 -16.48 -10.76
CA ASP A 183 7.95 -15.99 -11.60
C ASP A 183 8.19 -14.48 -11.40
N LEU A 184 7.11 -13.72 -11.16
CA LEU A 184 7.13 -12.30 -10.81
C LEU A 184 7.63 -12.04 -9.38
N ASP A 185 7.19 -12.81 -8.39
CA ASP A 185 7.66 -12.65 -7.01
C ASP A 185 9.17 -12.88 -6.92
N LEU A 186 9.70 -13.82 -7.72
CA LEU A 186 11.14 -14.05 -7.85
C LEU A 186 11.88 -12.84 -8.42
N TYR A 187 11.30 -12.15 -9.40
CA TYR A 187 11.84 -10.89 -9.93
C TYR A 187 11.75 -9.76 -8.89
N LEU A 188 10.60 -9.57 -8.24
CA LEU A 188 10.40 -8.52 -7.23
C LEU A 188 11.28 -8.73 -6.00
N LEU A 189 11.53 -9.99 -5.61
CA LEU A 189 12.47 -10.34 -4.56
C LEU A 189 13.91 -9.97 -4.94
N TRP A 190 14.31 -10.26 -6.18
CA TRP A 190 15.61 -9.82 -6.71
C TRP A 190 15.71 -8.29 -6.70
N ALA A 191 14.73 -7.58 -7.25
CA ALA A 191 14.72 -6.11 -7.34
C ALA A 191 14.77 -5.45 -5.95
N SER A 192 13.96 -5.95 -5.01
CA SER A 192 13.96 -5.47 -3.62
C SER A 192 15.26 -5.76 -2.88
N GLY A 193 15.98 -6.84 -3.23
CA GLY A 193 17.33 -7.12 -2.75
C GLY A 193 18.34 -6.01 -3.08
N PHE A 194 18.10 -5.24 -4.14
CA PHE A 194 18.87 -4.05 -4.52
C PHE A 194 18.22 -2.74 -4.06
N GLY A 195 17.12 -2.79 -3.30
CA GLY A 195 16.39 -1.62 -2.82
C GLY A 195 15.45 -0.99 -3.86
N LEU A 196 15.18 -1.68 -4.98
CA LEU A 196 14.24 -1.21 -5.98
C LEU A 196 12.80 -1.55 -5.57
N SER A 197 11.86 -0.64 -5.85
CA SER A 197 10.43 -0.83 -5.56
C SER A 197 9.55 0.02 -6.47
N SER A 198 8.33 -0.44 -6.71
CA SER A 198 7.35 0.27 -7.56
C SER A 198 7.98 0.66 -8.91
N ALA A 199 7.96 1.94 -9.28
CA ALA A 199 8.50 2.42 -10.56
C ALA A 199 9.99 2.10 -10.75
N THR A 200 10.81 2.09 -9.68
CA THR A 200 12.24 1.79 -9.80
C THR A 200 12.53 0.32 -10.08
N ALA A 201 11.54 -0.56 -9.87
CA ALA A 201 11.59 -1.98 -10.23
C ALA A 201 10.88 -2.26 -11.57
N ALA A 202 10.57 -1.25 -12.38
CA ALA A 202 9.97 -1.47 -13.70
C ALA A 202 10.93 -2.26 -14.60
N LEU A 203 10.38 -3.24 -15.34
CA LEU A 203 11.17 -4.19 -16.14
C LEU A 203 12.02 -3.52 -17.22
N ASP A 204 11.49 -2.44 -17.80
CA ASP A 204 12.07 -1.65 -18.89
C ASP A 204 12.86 -0.43 -18.39
N LEU A 205 12.98 -0.24 -17.07
CA LEU A 205 13.79 0.82 -16.50
C LEU A 205 15.24 0.40 -16.42
N ASP A 206 16.11 1.25 -16.97
CA ASP A 206 17.55 1.28 -16.73
C ASP A 206 17.81 2.27 -15.60
N PHE A 207 17.99 1.76 -14.38
CA PHE A 207 18.00 2.59 -13.16
C PHE A 207 19.31 3.37 -13.01
N GLU A 208 20.43 2.75 -13.36
CA GLU A 208 21.79 3.25 -13.28
C GLU A 208 22.28 3.95 -14.57
N LEU A 209 21.47 3.89 -15.63
CA LEU A 209 21.68 4.51 -16.94
C LEU A 209 22.92 3.99 -17.69
N ASP A 210 23.19 2.69 -17.61
CA ASP A 210 24.33 2.06 -18.28
C ASP A 210 23.96 1.29 -19.57
N GLY A 211 22.68 1.35 -19.93
CA GLY A 211 22.08 0.82 -21.12
C GLY A 211 21.66 -0.64 -21.00
N LEU A 212 21.32 -1.12 -19.81
CA LEU A 212 20.57 -2.35 -19.57
C LEU A 212 19.36 -2.05 -18.70
N ASP A 213 18.21 -2.62 -19.06
CA ASP A 213 17.01 -2.52 -18.22
C ASP A 213 17.00 -3.60 -17.14
N ASN A 214 16.17 -3.41 -16.10
CA ASN A 214 16.07 -4.33 -14.97
C ASN A 214 15.76 -5.79 -15.39
N LEU A 215 14.96 -6.01 -16.44
CA LEU A 215 14.71 -7.36 -16.94
C LEU A 215 15.98 -8.00 -17.51
N THR A 216 16.76 -7.23 -18.26
CA THR A 216 18.02 -7.69 -18.83
C THR A 216 19.07 -7.91 -17.74
N GLU A 217 19.16 -7.00 -16.76
CA GLU A 217 19.98 -7.15 -15.56
C GLU A 217 19.65 -8.46 -14.82
N TYR A 218 18.37 -8.68 -14.53
CA TYR A 218 17.87 -9.88 -13.86
C TYR A 218 18.20 -11.17 -14.60
N ALA A 219 18.08 -11.15 -15.93
CA ALA A 219 18.33 -12.30 -16.79
C ALA A 219 19.82 -12.60 -16.99
N LEU A 220 20.66 -11.57 -17.09
CA LEU A 220 22.10 -11.73 -17.36
C LEU A 220 22.96 -11.82 -16.09
N GLY A 221 22.37 -11.54 -14.92
CA GLY A 221 23.06 -11.61 -13.63
C GLY A 221 23.78 -10.32 -13.24
N GLY A 222 23.25 -9.19 -13.68
CA GLY A 222 23.77 -7.86 -13.39
C GLY A 222 23.25 -7.24 -12.10
N ASN A 223 23.70 -6.03 -11.84
CA ASN A 223 23.35 -5.24 -10.67
C ASN A 223 22.70 -3.91 -11.08
N PRO A 224 21.37 -3.76 -10.88
CA PRO A 224 20.60 -2.62 -11.36
C PRO A 224 20.81 -1.34 -10.53
N THR A 225 21.91 -1.24 -9.79
CA THR A 225 22.31 -0.05 -9.02
C THR A 225 23.76 0.32 -9.24
N ASN A 226 24.50 -0.49 -10.02
CA ASN A 226 25.90 -0.29 -10.34
C ASN A 226 26.06 -0.32 -11.85
N SER A 227 26.85 0.61 -12.41
CA SER A 227 27.16 0.59 -13.84
C SER A 227 28.11 -0.57 -14.17
N ASP A 228 27.57 -1.76 -14.41
CA ASP A 228 28.28 -3.01 -14.64
C ASP A 228 27.93 -3.70 -15.98
N ALA A 229 27.12 -3.08 -16.83
CA ALA A 229 26.77 -3.59 -18.15
C ALA A 229 27.97 -4.02 -19.01
N ALA A 230 29.13 -3.39 -18.84
CA ALA A 230 30.35 -3.76 -19.56
C ALA A 230 30.84 -5.18 -19.24
N SER A 231 30.50 -5.74 -18.08
CA SER A 231 30.86 -7.10 -17.65
C SER A 231 29.84 -8.17 -18.08
N ILE A 232 28.59 -7.79 -18.29
CA ILE A 232 27.47 -8.73 -18.46
C ILE A 232 26.82 -8.66 -19.85
N LYS A 233 27.04 -7.58 -20.61
CA LYS A 233 26.57 -7.48 -22.01
C LYS A 233 27.12 -8.63 -22.85
N PRO A 234 26.33 -9.15 -23.80
CA PRO A 234 26.82 -10.16 -24.73
C PRO A 234 28.10 -9.72 -25.43
N THR A 235 29.05 -10.64 -25.56
CA THR A 235 30.36 -10.37 -26.13
C THR A 235 30.53 -11.05 -27.48
N PHE A 236 31.32 -10.41 -28.35
CA PHE A 236 31.80 -11.03 -29.58
C PHE A 236 33.26 -11.41 -29.41
N SER A 237 33.58 -12.67 -29.66
CA SER A 237 34.95 -13.14 -29.87
C SER A 237 35.24 -13.25 -31.36
N GLY A 238 36.51 -13.05 -31.73
CA GLY A 238 36.97 -13.10 -33.13
C GLY A 238 36.68 -14.44 -33.83
N PRO A 239 36.97 -14.58 -35.13
CA PRO A 239 36.52 -15.72 -35.92
C PRO A 239 37.03 -17.05 -35.36
N VAL A 240 36.11 -17.94 -34.99
CA VAL A 240 36.40 -19.27 -34.40
C VAL A 240 36.35 -20.39 -35.46
N GLY A 241 35.99 -20.03 -36.70
CA GLY A 241 36.02 -20.88 -37.88
C GLY A 241 36.21 -20.09 -39.18
N VAL A 242 36.10 -20.78 -40.32
CA VAL A 242 36.05 -20.12 -41.63
C VAL A 242 34.63 -19.60 -41.86
N GLY A 243 34.43 -18.30 -41.67
CA GLY A 243 33.16 -17.64 -42.02
C GLY A 243 32.12 -17.59 -40.90
N THR A 244 32.52 -17.70 -39.63
CA THR A 244 31.65 -17.53 -38.46
C THR A 244 32.32 -16.64 -37.39
N MET A 245 31.50 -15.96 -36.58
CA MET A 245 31.88 -15.25 -35.36
C MET A 245 31.16 -15.85 -34.16
N GLU A 246 31.77 -15.77 -32.99
CA GLU A 246 31.12 -16.19 -31.75
C GLU A 246 30.36 -15.03 -31.11
N TYR A 247 29.16 -15.32 -30.63
CA TYR A 247 28.35 -14.44 -29.81
C TYR A 247 28.00 -15.16 -28.50
N VAL A 248 28.48 -14.60 -27.38
CA VAL A 248 28.39 -15.26 -26.07
C VAL A 248 27.60 -14.38 -25.10
N TYR A 249 26.61 -14.97 -24.42
CA TYR A 249 25.78 -14.29 -23.42
C TYR A 249 25.61 -15.16 -22.15
N SER A 250 25.28 -14.54 -21.00
CA SER A 250 24.94 -15.27 -19.77
C SER A 250 23.48 -15.70 -19.76
N ARG A 251 23.20 -16.90 -19.26
CA ARG A 251 21.84 -17.42 -19.07
C ARG A 251 21.70 -18.01 -17.68
N ARG A 252 20.58 -17.72 -17.01
CA ARG A 252 20.23 -18.36 -15.73
C ARG A 252 19.99 -19.86 -15.89
N LEU A 253 20.46 -20.66 -14.94
CA LEU A 253 20.18 -22.10 -14.87
C LEU A 253 18.74 -22.40 -14.44
N ASP A 254 18.11 -21.49 -13.72
CA ASP A 254 16.72 -21.53 -13.27
C ASP A 254 15.80 -20.66 -14.14
N ASP A 255 16.16 -20.44 -15.41
CA ASP A 255 15.42 -19.58 -16.32
C ASP A 255 13.95 -19.98 -16.46
N THR A 256 13.67 -21.27 -16.58
CA THR A 256 12.31 -21.82 -16.74
C THR A 256 11.46 -21.58 -15.50
N ASP A 257 12.03 -21.74 -14.30
CA ASP A 257 11.33 -21.51 -13.03
C ASP A 257 11.09 -20.01 -12.78
N ARG A 258 11.91 -19.15 -13.39
CA ARG A 258 11.74 -17.69 -13.42
C ARG A 258 10.95 -17.21 -14.62
N GLY A 259 10.38 -18.10 -15.42
CA GLY A 259 9.62 -17.72 -16.61
C GLY A 259 10.43 -16.98 -17.68
N LEU A 260 11.77 -17.03 -17.67
CA LEU A 260 12.63 -16.36 -18.63
C LEU A 260 12.83 -17.23 -19.88
N THR A 261 12.97 -16.56 -21.03
CA THR A 261 13.29 -17.15 -22.32
C THR A 261 14.34 -16.31 -23.02
N TYR A 262 15.27 -16.99 -23.69
CA TYR A 262 16.38 -16.38 -24.40
C TYR A 262 16.31 -16.77 -25.87
N GLY A 263 16.62 -15.83 -26.76
CA GLY A 263 16.71 -16.10 -28.19
C GLY A 263 17.53 -15.05 -28.92
N LEU A 264 18.06 -15.40 -30.08
CA LEU A 264 18.73 -14.42 -30.94
C LEU A 264 17.77 -13.91 -32.02
N THR A 265 17.95 -12.64 -32.37
CA THR A 265 17.38 -12.02 -33.56
C THR A 265 18.52 -11.56 -34.48
N VAL A 266 18.35 -11.70 -35.79
CA VAL A 266 19.38 -11.33 -36.78
C VAL A 266 18.80 -10.46 -37.89
N THR A 267 19.61 -9.57 -38.44
CA THR A 267 19.27 -8.81 -39.65
C THR A 267 20.48 -8.55 -40.52
N THR A 268 20.27 -8.46 -41.83
CA THR A 268 21.30 -8.16 -42.83
C THR A 268 21.12 -6.76 -43.45
N ASN A 269 20.19 -5.97 -42.91
CA ASN A 269 19.83 -4.63 -43.37
C ASN A 269 20.38 -3.53 -42.44
N ASP A 270 20.19 -2.27 -42.80
CA ASP A 270 20.73 -1.04 -42.19
C ASP A 270 20.11 -0.64 -40.82
N LEU A 271 19.91 -1.58 -39.90
CA LEU A 271 19.33 -1.35 -38.55
C LEU A 271 17.89 -0.79 -38.55
N THR A 272 17.12 -1.04 -39.60
CA THR A 272 15.69 -0.66 -39.64
C THR A 272 14.85 -1.53 -38.71
N LEU A 273 14.05 -0.88 -37.83
CA LEU A 273 13.33 -1.48 -36.68
C LEU A 273 12.43 -2.69 -37.00
N ASN A 274 12.02 -2.88 -38.26
CA ASN A 274 11.00 -3.85 -38.66
C ASN A 274 11.54 -5.05 -39.47
N ASN A 275 12.85 -5.24 -39.51
CA ASN A 275 13.51 -6.25 -40.38
C ASN A 275 14.40 -7.25 -39.61
N TRP A 276 14.12 -7.48 -38.32
CA TRP A 276 14.81 -8.48 -37.51
C TRP A 276 14.11 -9.84 -37.61
N THR A 277 14.88 -10.90 -37.85
CA THR A 277 14.37 -12.27 -37.95
C THR A 277 14.71 -13.01 -36.67
N PRO A 278 13.73 -13.50 -35.89
CA PRO A 278 13.99 -14.33 -34.73
C PRO A 278 14.54 -15.69 -35.19
N VAL A 279 15.69 -16.07 -34.64
CA VAL A 279 16.32 -17.39 -34.83
C VAL A 279 16.32 -18.21 -33.54
N GLY A 280 15.88 -17.63 -32.42
CA GLY A 280 15.78 -18.29 -31.13
C GLY A 280 17.13 -18.86 -30.69
N THR A 281 17.14 -20.09 -30.20
CA THR A 281 18.35 -20.82 -29.80
C THR A 281 19.00 -21.60 -30.95
N GLY A 282 18.56 -21.38 -32.21
CA GLY A 282 18.98 -22.18 -33.37
C GLY A 282 20.45 -22.02 -33.78
N LEU A 283 21.18 -21.06 -33.19
CA LEU A 283 22.60 -20.82 -33.41
C LEU A 283 23.48 -21.21 -32.20
N GLU A 284 22.89 -21.74 -31.13
CA GLU A 284 23.64 -22.19 -29.95
C GLU A 284 24.48 -23.43 -30.29
N THR A 285 25.77 -23.39 -29.96
CA THR A 285 26.73 -24.48 -30.22
C THR A 285 27.32 -25.09 -28.95
N GLY A 286 27.16 -24.42 -27.80
CA GLY A 286 27.54 -24.96 -26.50
C GLY A 286 27.23 -24.02 -25.35
N SER A 287 27.34 -24.54 -24.12
CA SER A 287 27.30 -23.74 -22.90
C SER A 287 28.33 -24.23 -21.88
N GLY A 288 28.60 -23.40 -20.86
CA GLY A 288 29.53 -23.73 -19.78
C GLY A 288 29.21 -22.96 -18.50
N PRO A 289 29.47 -23.51 -17.30
CA PRO A 289 29.09 -22.86 -16.04
C PRO A 289 29.90 -21.58 -15.80
N ILE A 290 29.23 -20.53 -15.37
CA ILE A 290 29.85 -19.31 -14.84
C ILE A 290 29.95 -19.44 -13.33
N ASP A 291 28.83 -19.73 -12.67
CA ASP A 291 28.72 -19.96 -11.22
C ASP A 291 27.55 -20.92 -10.90
N ALA A 292 27.00 -20.84 -9.69
CA ALA A 292 25.90 -21.70 -9.23
C ALA A 292 24.55 -21.37 -9.89
N ASP A 293 24.39 -20.16 -10.40
CA ASP A 293 23.12 -19.61 -10.89
C ASP A 293 23.15 -19.37 -12.41
N PHE A 294 24.34 -19.20 -13.01
CA PHE A 294 24.49 -18.83 -14.43
C PHE A 294 25.41 -19.76 -15.24
N GLU A 295 25.10 -19.86 -16.53
CA GLU A 295 25.96 -20.43 -17.57
C GLU A 295 26.25 -19.41 -18.69
N SER A 296 27.38 -19.57 -19.37
CA SER A 296 27.70 -18.85 -20.62
C SER A 296 27.18 -19.66 -21.80
N VAL A 297 26.42 -19.06 -22.70
CA VAL A 297 25.88 -19.68 -23.92
C VAL A 297 26.63 -19.16 -25.14
N THR A 298 27.22 -20.06 -25.91
CA THR A 298 28.00 -19.75 -27.12
C THR A 298 27.16 -19.98 -28.37
N ASN A 299 27.16 -19.00 -29.28
CA ASN A 299 26.45 -19.04 -30.54
C ASN A 299 27.42 -18.81 -31.71
N GLU A 300 27.23 -19.54 -32.82
CA GLU A 300 27.99 -19.31 -34.06
C GLU A 300 27.18 -18.51 -35.07
N ILE A 301 27.62 -17.28 -35.35
CA ILE A 301 26.98 -16.34 -36.28
C ILE A 301 27.67 -16.41 -37.65
N PRO A 302 26.97 -16.77 -38.74
CA PRO A 302 27.53 -16.75 -40.09
C PRO A 302 27.99 -15.34 -40.53
N THR A 303 29.14 -15.27 -41.19
CA THR A 303 29.68 -14.03 -41.78
C THR A 303 29.69 -14.06 -43.31
N ASP A 304 28.74 -14.78 -43.91
CA ASP A 304 28.57 -14.90 -45.36
C ASP A 304 27.97 -13.62 -45.98
N THR A 305 27.37 -12.76 -45.17
CA THR A 305 26.89 -11.44 -45.57
C THR A 305 27.92 -10.33 -45.29
N PRO A 306 28.07 -9.33 -46.18
CA PRO A 306 29.02 -8.24 -45.97
C PRO A 306 28.72 -7.36 -44.74
N ILE A 307 27.44 -7.27 -44.35
CA ILE A 307 26.94 -6.50 -43.21
C ILE A 307 25.80 -7.30 -42.58
N GLY A 308 25.84 -7.45 -41.25
CA GLY A 308 24.78 -8.06 -40.47
C GLY A 308 24.85 -7.62 -39.02
N PHE A 309 23.73 -7.77 -38.33
CA PHE A 309 23.55 -7.44 -36.92
C PHE A 309 22.86 -8.62 -36.22
N VAL A 310 23.25 -8.86 -34.97
CA VAL A 310 22.63 -9.84 -34.08
C VAL A 310 22.30 -9.15 -32.77
N GLY A 311 21.15 -9.50 -32.19
CA GLY A 311 20.70 -9.04 -30.90
C GLY A 311 20.22 -10.22 -30.07
N LEU A 312 20.50 -10.17 -28.78
CA LEU A 312 19.86 -11.05 -27.80
C LEU A 312 18.47 -10.48 -27.48
N GLU A 313 17.48 -11.36 -27.51
CA GLU A 313 16.12 -11.12 -27.06
C GLU A 313 15.92 -11.91 -25.76
N VAL A 314 15.63 -11.20 -24.67
CA VAL A 314 15.19 -11.79 -23.41
C VAL A 314 13.71 -11.46 -23.27
N ALA A 315 12.91 -12.48 -23.00
CA ALA A 315 11.50 -12.31 -22.68
C ALA A 315 11.15 -13.09 -21.42
N SER A 316 10.22 -12.57 -20.63
CA SER A 316 9.67 -13.27 -19.47
C SER A 316 8.22 -13.68 -19.68
N SER A 317 7.74 -14.71 -18.99
CA SER A 317 6.33 -15.12 -18.91
C SER A 317 5.45 -14.02 -18.31
N PHE A 318 6.08 -13.12 -17.57
CA PHE A 318 5.55 -11.88 -17.00
C PHE A 318 5.90 -10.63 -17.82
N THR A 319 6.26 -10.73 -19.11
CA THR A 319 6.53 -9.54 -19.96
C THR A 319 5.29 -8.68 -20.22
N ASN A 320 4.09 -9.27 -20.09
CA ASN A 320 2.82 -8.54 -20.05
C ASN A 320 2.44 -8.10 -18.64
N TYR A 321 3.30 -8.34 -17.65
CA TYR A 321 3.26 -7.63 -16.38
C TYR A 321 3.83 -6.24 -16.63
N THR A 322 2.97 -5.36 -17.16
CA THR A 322 3.00 -4.00 -16.66
C THR A 322 2.89 -4.14 -15.14
N LEU A 323 3.83 -3.55 -14.37
CA LEU A 323 3.54 -3.18 -12.98
C LEU A 323 2.10 -2.69 -12.99
N PRO A 324 1.21 -3.26 -12.14
CA PRO A 324 -0.21 -3.36 -12.43
C PRO A 324 -0.66 -2.04 -13.02
N THR A 325 -1.14 -2.05 -14.28
CA THR A 325 -1.77 -0.85 -14.85
C THR A 325 -2.70 -0.33 -13.77
N THR A 326 -2.33 0.83 -13.20
CA THR A 326 -2.86 1.42 -11.97
C THR A 326 -4.21 0.82 -11.55
N ASP A 327 -4.18 -0.28 -10.80
CA ASP A 327 -5.42 -0.91 -10.38
C ASP A 327 -5.99 -0.03 -9.26
N TYR A 328 -6.96 0.78 -9.62
CA TYR A 328 -7.74 1.61 -8.70
C TYR A 328 -8.94 0.84 -8.14
N THR A 329 -9.11 -0.43 -8.51
CA THR A 329 -10.28 -1.21 -8.12
C THR A 329 -10.26 -1.50 -6.63
N PHE A 330 -11.36 -1.15 -5.97
CA PHE A 330 -11.66 -1.61 -4.62
C PHE A 330 -13.18 -1.68 -4.45
N ASN A 331 -13.63 -2.50 -3.51
CA ASN A 331 -15.04 -2.60 -3.15
C ASN A 331 -15.14 -3.01 -1.68
N THR A 332 -15.95 -2.30 -0.91
CA THR A 332 -16.21 -2.43 0.54
C THR A 332 -15.01 -2.18 1.46
N THR A 333 -13.80 -2.50 1.02
CA THR A 333 -12.53 -2.23 1.69
C THR A 333 -11.50 -1.80 0.66
N ILE A 334 -10.52 -1.00 1.07
CA ILE A 334 -9.42 -0.53 0.22
C ILE A 334 -8.09 -1.01 0.81
N SER A 335 -7.21 -1.55 -0.04
CA SER A 335 -5.85 -1.89 0.39
C SER A 335 -5.02 -0.62 0.54
N ARG A 336 -3.92 -0.70 1.30
CA ARG A 336 -2.99 0.42 1.43
C ARG A 336 -2.46 0.88 0.08
N GLU A 337 -2.08 -0.06 -0.77
CA GLU A 337 -1.50 0.20 -2.10
C GLU A 337 -2.49 0.92 -3.02
N VAL A 338 -3.76 0.49 -3.02
CA VAL A 338 -4.81 1.14 -3.82
C VAL A 338 -5.10 2.54 -3.30
N LEU A 339 -5.17 2.73 -1.98
CA LEU A 339 -5.33 4.05 -1.36
C LEU A 339 -4.19 4.99 -1.76
N GLU A 340 -2.94 4.55 -1.62
CA GLU A 340 -1.76 5.34 -1.96
C GLU A 340 -1.73 5.76 -3.44
N ARG A 341 -2.22 4.91 -4.36
CA ARG A 341 -2.39 5.28 -5.78
C ARG A 341 -3.37 6.44 -5.96
N TYR A 342 -4.48 6.44 -5.24
CA TYR A 342 -5.42 7.55 -5.24
C TYR A 342 -4.79 8.84 -4.71
N LEU A 343 -4.08 8.74 -3.58
CA LEU A 343 -3.42 9.89 -2.95
C LEU A 343 -2.32 10.48 -3.85
N ALA A 344 -1.58 9.66 -4.59
CA ALA A 344 -0.54 10.09 -5.52
C ALA A 344 -1.05 10.92 -6.72
N ARG A 345 -2.33 10.77 -7.05
CA ARG A 345 -3.03 11.47 -8.15
C ARG A 345 -4.13 12.41 -7.62
N SER A 346 -3.87 13.01 -6.46
CA SER A 346 -4.81 13.90 -5.76
C SER A 346 -4.63 15.37 -6.14
N ILE A 347 -5.75 16.08 -6.29
CA ILE A 347 -5.80 17.50 -6.63
C ILE A 347 -6.94 18.21 -5.91
N THR A 348 -6.70 19.40 -5.35
CA THR A 348 -7.75 20.22 -4.73
C THR A 348 -8.60 20.90 -5.79
N MET A 349 -9.93 20.77 -5.73
CA MET A 349 -10.88 21.28 -6.73
C MET A 349 -12.04 22.08 -6.13
N MET A 350 -11.73 23.05 -5.25
CA MET A 350 -12.69 23.73 -4.37
C MET A 350 -13.92 24.36 -5.08
N ASN A 351 -13.74 24.92 -6.28
CA ASN A 351 -14.82 25.58 -7.04
C ASN A 351 -15.35 24.73 -8.20
N LEU A 352 -15.27 23.40 -8.10
CA LEU A 352 -15.73 22.50 -9.18
C LEU A 352 -17.25 22.61 -9.40
N MET A 353 -18.01 22.78 -8.32
CA MET A 353 -19.48 22.83 -8.34
C MET A 353 -20.01 24.26 -8.60
N THR A 354 -19.48 24.94 -9.62
CA THR A 354 -19.78 26.35 -9.93
C THR A 354 -21.01 26.53 -10.84
N TRP A 355 -21.67 27.69 -10.71
CA TRP A 355 -22.74 28.14 -11.63
C TRP A 355 -22.21 28.62 -12.99
N ASP A 356 -20.92 28.95 -13.07
CA ASP A 356 -20.26 29.37 -14.30
C ASP A 356 -19.96 28.14 -15.18
N LEU A 357 -20.71 28.00 -16.28
CA LEU A 357 -20.61 26.84 -17.16
C LEU A 357 -19.31 26.81 -17.97
N ASP A 358 -18.69 27.95 -18.23
CA ASP A 358 -17.43 28.01 -18.96
C ASP A 358 -16.29 27.54 -18.05
N ILE A 359 -16.27 28.03 -16.81
CA ILE A 359 -15.33 27.56 -15.77
C ILE A 359 -15.53 26.07 -15.52
N TYR A 360 -16.78 25.61 -15.34
CA TYR A 360 -17.08 24.20 -15.13
C TYR A 360 -16.57 23.32 -16.29
N ALA A 361 -16.87 23.70 -17.54
CA ALA A 361 -16.44 22.94 -18.70
C ALA A 361 -14.91 22.86 -18.83
N ASP A 362 -14.18 23.95 -18.53
CA ASP A 362 -12.72 23.95 -18.59
C ASP A 362 -12.10 23.13 -17.43
N GLN A 363 -12.69 23.16 -16.24
CA GLN A 363 -12.28 22.29 -15.12
C GLN A 363 -12.42 20.80 -15.47
N MET A 364 -13.55 20.40 -16.06
CA MET A 364 -13.78 19.02 -16.50
C MET A 364 -12.76 18.58 -17.56
N ARG A 365 -12.45 19.45 -18.53
CA ARG A 365 -11.40 19.21 -19.52
C ARG A 365 -10.02 19.08 -18.86
N MET A 366 -9.69 19.92 -17.88
CA MET A 366 -8.43 19.83 -17.16
C MET A 366 -8.31 18.49 -16.43
N ILE A 367 -9.34 18.09 -15.67
CA ILE A 367 -9.38 16.82 -14.91
C ILE A 367 -9.04 15.62 -15.82
N ASP A 368 -9.67 15.57 -17.00
CA ASP A 368 -9.38 14.55 -18.02
C ASP A 368 -7.93 14.64 -18.53
N ASN A 369 -7.49 15.83 -18.93
CA ASN A 369 -6.15 16.05 -19.50
C ASN A 369 -5.01 15.64 -18.56
N ILE A 370 -5.15 15.93 -17.26
CA ILE A 370 -4.12 15.61 -16.26
C ILE A 370 -4.20 14.16 -15.77
N GLY A 371 -5.33 13.48 -15.93
CA GLY A 371 -5.53 12.12 -15.43
C GLY A 371 -5.57 12.06 -13.90
N ALA A 372 -6.34 12.97 -13.27
CA ALA A 372 -6.56 13.00 -11.84
C ALA A 372 -7.40 11.79 -11.38
N LYS A 373 -7.21 11.35 -10.13
CA LYS A 373 -7.94 10.20 -9.55
C LYS A 373 -8.58 10.48 -8.22
N PHE A 374 -8.13 11.50 -7.50
CA PHE A 374 -8.76 11.94 -6.26
C PHE A 374 -8.99 13.46 -6.31
N LEU A 375 -10.24 13.88 -6.36
CA LEU A 375 -10.63 15.29 -6.37
C LEU A 375 -10.95 15.73 -4.94
N GLY A 376 -9.96 16.31 -4.28
CA GLY A 376 -10.06 16.79 -2.91
C GLY A 376 -10.89 18.07 -2.82
N ARG A 377 -11.71 18.16 -1.76
CA ARG A 377 -12.54 19.32 -1.43
C ARG A 377 -13.43 19.82 -2.57
N ALA A 378 -13.90 18.92 -3.45
CA ALA A 378 -14.64 19.28 -4.65
C ALA A 378 -15.99 19.97 -4.37
N PHE A 379 -16.59 19.66 -3.22
CA PHE A 379 -17.71 20.43 -2.66
C PHE A 379 -17.30 21.00 -1.31
N ILE A 380 -17.23 22.34 -1.22
CA ILE A 380 -16.96 23.05 0.02
C ILE A 380 -18.22 23.67 0.61
N GLY A 381 -18.47 23.33 1.87
CA GLY A 381 -19.48 23.95 2.73
C GLY A 381 -18.89 24.47 4.03
N TRP A 382 -17.89 25.35 3.97
CA TRP A 382 -17.38 26.02 5.18
C TRP A 382 -18.48 26.98 5.68
N ALA A 383 -19.03 26.71 6.87
CA ALA A 383 -20.27 27.30 7.37
C ALA A 383 -21.51 26.98 6.52
N ALA A 384 -21.68 25.69 6.16
CA ALA A 384 -22.78 25.19 5.37
C ALA A 384 -24.17 25.63 5.89
N ASN A 385 -25.06 25.97 4.97
CA ASN A 385 -26.40 26.53 5.21
C ASN A 385 -27.34 26.24 4.03
N ASN A 386 -28.55 26.84 4.01
CA ASN A 386 -29.53 26.64 2.93
C ASN A 386 -29.02 26.94 1.52
N TRP A 387 -28.06 27.85 1.36
CA TRP A 387 -27.47 28.10 0.05
C TRP A 387 -26.66 26.89 -0.44
N HIS A 388 -25.89 26.27 0.46
CA HIS A 388 -25.15 25.04 0.16
C HIS A 388 -26.09 23.85 -0.07
N VAL A 389 -27.20 23.76 0.66
CA VAL A 389 -28.24 22.75 0.40
C VAL A 389 -28.78 22.92 -1.02
N SER A 390 -29.14 24.14 -1.41
CA SER A 390 -29.58 24.46 -2.77
C SER A 390 -28.49 24.14 -3.81
N MET A 391 -27.23 24.42 -3.52
CA MET A 391 -26.11 24.08 -4.40
C MET A 391 -25.98 22.57 -4.60
N MET A 392 -26.08 21.78 -3.52
CA MET A 392 -26.07 20.31 -3.58
C MET A 392 -27.28 19.78 -4.37
N ASP A 393 -28.47 20.32 -4.14
CA ASP A 393 -29.69 19.87 -4.85
C ASP A 393 -29.66 20.23 -6.35
N ASN A 394 -29.01 21.33 -6.72
CA ASN A 394 -28.90 21.76 -8.12
C ASN A 394 -27.70 21.18 -8.86
N PHE A 395 -26.64 20.75 -8.17
CA PHE A 395 -25.38 20.34 -8.81
C PHE A 395 -24.80 19.01 -8.34
N GLY A 396 -25.32 18.41 -7.27
CA GLY A 396 -24.81 17.14 -6.75
C GLY A 396 -24.71 16.06 -7.83
N TYR A 397 -25.65 16.04 -8.79
CA TYR A 397 -25.68 15.08 -9.88
C TYR A 397 -24.51 15.20 -10.87
N ARG A 398 -23.79 16.34 -10.89
CA ARG A 398 -22.64 16.57 -11.78
C ARG A 398 -21.48 15.64 -11.48
N ILE A 399 -21.47 14.99 -10.32
CA ILE A 399 -20.56 13.87 -10.04
C ILE A 399 -20.63 12.78 -11.13
N GLN A 400 -21.80 12.57 -11.74
CA GLN A 400 -21.91 11.63 -12.86
C GLN A 400 -21.10 12.06 -14.09
N ASP A 401 -20.98 13.36 -14.35
CA ASP A 401 -20.14 13.86 -15.46
C ASP A 401 -18.67 13.52 -15.21
N ILE A 402 -18.20 13.61 -13.96
CA ILE A 402 -16.85 13.23 -13.56
C ILE A 402 -16.63 11.73 -13.74
N HIS A 403 -17.57 10.90 -13.31
CA HIS A 403 -17.46 9.45 -13.50
C HIS A 403 -17.62 9.01 -14.96
N ASN A 404 -18.17 9.85 -15.84
CA ASN A 404 -18.19 9.62 -17.28
C ASN A 404 -16.84 9.95 -17.94
N ILE A 405 -16.04 10.86 -17.37
CA ILE A 405 -14.64 11.05 -17.76
C ILE A 405 -13.87 9.80 -17.37
N ASP A 406 -13.98 9.41 -16.10
CA ASP A 406 -13.29 8.25 -15.58
C ASP A 406 -14.04 7.68 -14.35
N PRO A 407 -14.55 6.43 -14.42
CA PRO A 407 -15.29 5.83 -13.31
C PRO A 407 -14.42 5.58 -12.08
N GLU A 408 -13.09 5.58 -12.23
CA GLU A 408 -12.14 5.40 -11.16
C GLU A 408 -11.94 6.64 -10.29
N ILE A 409 -12.36 7.83 -10.72
CA ILE A 409 -12.18 9.05 -9.91
C ILE A 409 -12.99 8.97 -8.61
N ILE A 410 -12.33 9.29 -7.49
CA ILE A 410 -12.96 9.57 -6.20
C ILE A 410 -13.17 11.08 -6.06
N VAL A 411 -14.37 11.47 -5.66
CA VAL A 411 -14.71 12.87 -5.38
C VAL A 411 -15.00 13.06 -3.90
N GLN A 412 -14.36 14.07 -3.29
CA GLN A 412 -14.43 14.35 -1.87
C GLN A 412 -15.38 15.51 -1.54
N GLY A 413 -16.34 15.26 -0.66
CA GLY A 413 -17.17 16.28 -0.01
C GLY A 413 -16.55 16.76 1.30
N THR A 414 -17.11 17.80 1.93
CA THR A 414 -16.55 18.36 3.17
C THR A 414 -17.61 18.63 4.23
N ILE A 415 -17.26 18.42 5.50
CA ILE A 415 -18.04 18.80 6.68
C ILE A 415 -17.07 19.40 7.70
N PHE A 416 -17.21 20.68 8.01
CA PHE A 416 -16.21 21.45 8.75
C PHE A 416 -16.60 21.77 10.19
N GLU A 417 -15.60 22.19 10.95
CA GLU A 417 -15.58 22.65 12.34
C GLU A 417 -16.31 23.98 12.59
N ILE A 418 -17.06 24.50 11.63
CA ILE A 418 -17.78 25.77 11.72
C ILE A 418 -19.25 25.58 11.36
N ILE A 419 -20.12 26.11 12.23
CA ILE A 419 -21.56 26.22 11.99
C ILE A 419 -22.00 27.67 12.22
N THR A 420 -23.06 28.09 11.54
CA THR A 420 -23.63 29.43 11.73
C THR A 420 -25.08 29.39 12.19
N ASP A 421 -25.59 30.49 12.74
CA ASP A 421 -27.01 30.59 13.15
C ASP A 421 -28.00 30.28 12.02
N THR A 422 -27.56 30.46 10.77
CA THR A 422 -28.31 30.16 9.54
C THR A 422 -28.66 28.69 9.35
N ILE A 423 -28.05 27.74 10.08
CA ILE A 423 -28.49 26.33 10.08
C ILE A 423 -29.93 26.18 10.56
N SER A 424 -30.44 27.17 11.31
CA SER A 424 -31.84 27.22 11.76
C SER A 424 -32.85 27.36 10.62
N GLY A 425 -32.39 27.58 9.38
CA GLY A 425 -33.21 27.52 8.18
C GLY A 425 -33.19 26.16 7.48
N VAL A 426 -32.33 25.22 7.86
CA VAL A 426 -32.18 23.91 7.20
C VAL A 426 -33.11 22.90 7.88
N GLU A 427 -34.14 22.45 7.17
CA GLU A 427 -35.07 21.42 7.64
C GLU A 427 -34.37 20.08 7.85
N ILE A 428 -34.72 19.37 8.93
CA ILE A 428 -34.22 18.03 9.19
C ILE A 428 -35.14 17.04 8.47
N PRO A 429 -34.65 16.30 7.46
CA PRO A 429 -35.48 15.33 6.77
C PRO A 429 -35.75 14.11 7.65
N TYR A 430 -36.90 13.46 7.45
CA TYR A 430 -37.37 12.33 8.26
C TYR A 430 -36.33 11.23 8.45
N TRP A 431 -35.52 10.98 7.43
CA TRP A 431 -34.54 9.92 7.44
C TRP A 431 -33.35 10.17 8.37
N VAL A 432 -33.12 11.41 8.80
CA VAL A 432 -32.18 11.71 9.90
C VAL A 432 -32.78 11.24 11.21
N PHE A 433 -34.05 11.56 11.49
CA PHE A 433 -34.71 11.09 12.72
C PHE A 433 -34.74 9.57 12.80
N ASP A 434 -35.03 8.90 11.68
CA ASP A 434 -35.07 7.44 11.61
C ASP A 434 -33.71 6.79 11.96
N GLU A 435 -32.59 7.31 11.43
CA GLU A 435 -31.23 6.84 11.75
C GLU A 435 -30.94 6.93 13.26
N PHE A 436 -31.36 8.03 13.89
CA PHE A 436 -31.14 8.26 15.32
C PHE A 436 -32.23 7.68 16.23
N GLY A 437 -33.21 6.96 15.67
CA GLY A 437 -34.31 6.35 16.43
C GLY A 437 -35.20 7.38 17.14
N LEU A 438 -35.33 8.57 16.57
CA LEU A 438 -36.09 9.69 17.12
C LEU A 438 -37.48 9.79 16.50
N PRO A 439 -38.48 10.31 17.22
CA PRO A 439 -39.75 10.71 16.62
C PRO A 439 -39.52 11.76 15.52
N GLN A 440 -40.25 11.62 14.41
CA GLN A 440 -40.20 12.60 13.33
C GLN A 440 -40.85 13.91 13.78
N GLU A 441 -40.19 15.02 13.49
CA GLU A 441 -40.63 16.37 13.83
C GLU A 441 -40.52 17.28 12.59
N ASP A 442 -41.45 18.22 12.45
CA ASP A 442 -41.37 19.29 11.46
C ASP A 442 -40.57 20.44 12.06
N ARG A 443 -39.23 20.34 11.98
CA ARG A 443 -38.30 21.34 12.50
C ARG A 443 -37.01 21.42 11.69
N SER A 444 -36.32 22.53 11.87
CA SER A 444 -34.96 22.76 11.38
C SER A 444 -33.90 22.39 12.42
N PHE A 445 -32.65 22.37 11.98
CA PHE A 445 -31.50 22.25 12.86
C PHE A 445 -31.43 23.42 13.86
N SER A 446 -30.91 23.19 15.06
CA SER A 446 -30.81 24.21 16.10
C SER A 446 -29.37 24.64 16.35
N TYR A 447 -29.08 25.92 16.09
CA TYR A 447 -27.77 26.53 16.38
C TYR A 447 -27.37 26.43 17.86
N ASP A 448 -28.32 26.57 18.78
CA ASP A 448 -28.04 26.42 20.21
C ASP A 448 -27.82 24.95 20.62
N ALA A 449 -28.45 24.00 19.93
CA ALA A 449 -28.32 22.60 20.27
C ALA A 449 -27.01 21.97 19.75
N ILE A 450 -26.45 22.50 18.65
CA ILE A 450 -25.26 21.96 17.98
C ILE A 450 -23.94 22.40 18.64
N ARG A 451 -23.91 23.60 19.22
CA ARG A 451 -22.70 24.18 19.85
C ARG A 451 -22.46 23.66 21.26
N TYR A 452 -21.26 23.92 21.80
CA TYR A 452 -20.94 23.63 23.19
C TYR A 452 -21.90 24.36 24.15
N ALA A 453 -22.47 23.60 25.10
CA ALA A 453 -23.49 24.10 26.02
C ALA A 453 -22.97 25.13 27.03
N ASN A 454 -21.66 25.16 27.27
CA ASN A 454 -20.97 26.12 28.14
C ASN A 454 -20.46 27.37 27.40
N ASP A 455 -20.89 27.56 26.14
CA ASP A 455 -20.43 28.65 25.24
C ASP A 455 -18.92 28.58 24.89
N LEU A 456 -18.25 27.43 25.10
CA LEU A 456 -16.90 27.19 24.59
C LEU A 456 -16.90 27.29 23.06
N TYR A 457 -15.99 28.09 22.50
CA TYR A 457 -15.91 28.40 21.06
C TYR A 457 -17.18 29.04 20.44
N LYS A 458 -18.00 29.71 21.26
CA LYS A 458 -19.06 30.55 20.74
C LYS A 458 -18.48 31.76 20.00
N ASP A 459 -19.03 32.06 18.82
CA ASP A 459 -18.61 33.18 17.97
C ASP A 459 -17.08 33.16 17.67
N HIS A 460 -16.53 31.95 17.53
CA HIS A 460 -15.08 31.70 17.43
C HIS A 460 -14.44 32.44 16.25
N TRP A 461 -15.13 32.53 15.12
CA TRP A 461 -14.67 33.26 13.94
C TRP A 461 -15.29 34.66 13.82
N PHE A 462 -16.61 34.74 13.98
CA PHE A 462 -17.38 35.98 13.95
C PHE A 462 -18.73 35.76 14.67
N PRO A 463 -19.46 36.83 15.03
CA PRO A 463 -20.76 36.69 15.67
C PRO A 463 -21.71 35.80 14.87
N GLY A 464 -22.26 34.77 15.51
CA GLY A 464 -23.11 33.77 14.87
C GLY A 464 -22.35 32.62 14.20
N ALA A 465 -21.03 32.50 14.34
CA ALA A 465 -20.22 31.39 13.83
C ALA A 465 -19.44 30.67 14.94
N SER A 466 -19.86 29.45 15.28
CA SER A 466 -19.31 28.68 16.42
C SER A 466 -18.81 27.31 15.99
N VAL A 467 -18.06 26.67 16.87
CA VAL A 467 -17.63 25.27 16.72
C VAL A 467 -18.77 24.33 17.15
N PRO A 468 -19.13 23.32 16.35
CA PRO A 468 -20.06 22.28 16.76
C PRO A 468 -19.41 21.32 17.76
N ASP A 469 -20.17 20.84 18.73
CA ASP A 469 -19.70 19.90 19.77
C ASP A 469 -20.14 18.48 19.39
N MET A 470 -19.20 17.59 19.08
CA MET A 470 -19.51 16.23 18.60
C MET A 470 -20.28 15.39 19.63
N SER A 471 -20.21 15.72 20.92
CA SER A 471 -21.00 15.05 21.95
C SER A 471 -22.51 15.32 21.84
N ARG A 472 -22.91 16.36 21.10
CA ARG A 472 -24.31 16.77 20.95
C ARG A 472 -25.00 15.95 19.87
N LEU A 473 -26.22 15.53 20.16
CA LEU A 473 -27.09 14.82 19.21
C LEU A 473 -27.31 15.64 17.93
N GLU A 474 -27.52 16.95 18.06
CA GLU A 474 -27.74 17.83 16.91
C GLU A 474 -26.53 17.87 15.96
N THR A 475 -25.30 17.83 16.50
CA THR A 475 -24.07 17.76 15.71
C THR A 475 -24.00 16.45 14.92
N LYS A 476 -24.24 15.32 15.59
CA LYS A 476 -24.23 14.01 14.91
C LYS A 476 -25.28 13.93 13.80
N MET A 477 -26.48 14.49 14.03
CA MET A 477 -27.52 14.59 13.00
C MET A 477 -27.10 15.47 11.83
N TRP A 478 -26.44 16.61 12.08
CA TRP A 478 -25.95 17.51 11.03
C TRP A 478 -24.86 16.85 10.16
N PHE A 479 -23.92 16.16 10.80
CA PHE A 479 -22.83 15.47 10.11
C PHE A 479 -23.35 14.29 9.30
N TYR A 480 -24.25 13.48 9.87
CA TYR A 480 -24.90 12.39 9.13
C TYR A 480 -25.74 12.90 7.97
N TYR A 481 -26.45 14.03 8.15
CA TYR A 481 -27.25 14.65 7.10
C TYR A 481 -26.40 14.98 5.86
N TRP A 482 -25.26 15.65 6.05
CA TRP A 482 -24.36 15.98 4.94
C TRP A 482 -23.69 14.74 4.37
N ALA A 483 -23.19 13.82 5.21
CA ALA A 483 -22.54 12.61 4.75
C ALA A 483 -23.45 11.77 3.85
N ARG A 484 -24.71 11.59 4.24
CA ARG A 484 -25.70 10.91 3.40
C ARG A 484 -25.98 11.66 2.11
N LYS A 485 -26.16 12.99 2.15
CA LYS A 485 -26.34 13.78 0.92
C LYS A 485 -25.19 13.58 -0.07
N TYR A 486 -23.94 13.54 0.41
CA TYR A 486 -22.78 13.25 -0.43
C TYR A 486 -22.83 11.83 -1.02
N ILE A 487 -23.04 10.81 -0.18
CA ILE A 487 -23.08 9.41 -0.61
C ILE A 487 -24.19 9.18 -1.66
N ASP A 488 -25.39 9.74 -1.43
CA ASP A 488 -26.54 9.60 -2.33
C ASP A 488 -26.30 10.24 -3.72
N GLN A 489 -25.38 11.21 -3.84
CA GLN A 489 -24.97 11.81 -5.11
C GLN A 489 -23.77 11.11 -5.76
N GLY A 490 -23.15 10.15 -5.08
CA GLY A 490 -22.01 9.38 -5.58
C GLY A 490 -20.64 9.90 -5.16
N TYR A 491 -20.54 10.78 -4.17
CA TYR A 491 -19.25 11.11 -3.55
C TYR A 491 -18.72 9.90 -2.78
N GLU A 492 -17.41 9.69 -2.83
CA GLU A 492 -16.75 8.49 -2.29
C GLU A 492 -15.69 8.82 -1.25
N ALA A 493 -15.51 10.10 -0.94
CA ALA A 493 -14.71 10.57 0.19
C ALA A 493 -15.37 11.75 0.91
N ILE A 494 -15.12 11.89 2.22
CA ILE A 494 -15.58 13.01 3.04
C ILE A 494 -14.46 13.46 3.97
N HIS A 495 -14.11 14.75 3.87
CA HIS A 495 -13.20 15.41 4.79
C HIS A 495 -13.95 16.03 5.98
N PHE A 496 -13.56 15.66 7.20
CA PHE A 496 -14.15 16.09 8.47
C PHE A 496 -13.33 17.15 9.19
N GLY A 497 -12.98 18.23 8.48
CA GLY A 497 -12.41 19.47 9.04
C GLY A 497 -11.33 19.27 10.12
N GLN A 498 -11.31 20.16 11.11
CA GLN A 498 -10.47 20.04 12.30
C GLN A 498 -11.16 19.21 13.39
N VAL A 499 -11.05 17.87 13.28
CA VAL A 499 -11.71 16.91 14.20
C VAL A 499 -11.50 17.25 15.67
N LYS A 500 -10.25 17.54 16.08
CA LYS A 500 -9.89 17.78 17.49
C LYS A 500 -10.54 19.03 18.08
N LEU A 501 -10.86 20.05 17.26
CA LEU A 501 -11.53 21.26 17.73
C LEU A 501 -12.99 20.98 18.15
N MET A 502 -13.63 20.00 17.51
CA MET A 502 -15.02 19.59 17.77
C MET A 502 -15.14 18.53 18.87
N ASP A 503 -14.03 18.19 19.54
CA ASP A 503 -13.86 16.96 20.31
C ASP A 503 -13.59 17.17 21.81
N ASP A 504 -13.62 18.42 22.29
CA ASP A 504 -13.21 18.75 23.68
C ASP A 504 -14.10 18.08 24.74
N ASN A 505 -15.37 17.77 24.40
CA ASN A 505 -16.29 17.02 25.26
C ASN A 505 -16.30 15.50 24.99
N ASP A 506 -15.43 14.99 24.11
CA ASP A 506 -15.32 13.58 23.74
C ASP A 506 -13.86 13.07 23.85
N PRO A 507 -13.29 13.05 25.07
CA PRO A 507 -11.88 12.69 25.29
C PRO A 507 -11.53 11.23 24.93
N THR A 508 -12.55 10.38 24.71
CA THR A 508 -12.39 9.00 24.26
C THR A 508 -12.70 8.82 22.78
N HIS A 509 -13.10 9.88 22.07
CA HIS A 509 -13.47 9.86 20.65
C HIS A 509 -14.66 8.95 20.33
N ALA A 510 -15.51 8.67 21.33
CA ALA A 510 -16.61 7.72 21.25
C ALA A 510 -17.79 8.28 20.44
N HIS A 511 -18.00 9.59 20.46
CA HIS A 511 -19.04 10.26 19.69
C HIS A 511 -18.65 10.40 18.22
N TRP A 512 -17.37 10.66 17.93
CA TRP A 512 -16.86 10.52 16.56
C TRP A 512 -16.96 9.10 16.04
N TRP A 513 -16.60 8.10 16.85
CA TRP A 513 -16.74 6.69 16.48
C TRP A 513 -18.20 6.33 16.16
N ASP A 514 -19.17 6.72 17.00
CA ASP A 514 -20.61 6.54 16.74
C ASP A 514 -21.03 7.20 15.42
N MET A 515 -20.67 8.47 15.21
CA MET A 515 -21.04 9.20 14.00
C MET A 515 -20.44 8.56 12.73
N LEU A 516 -19.14 8.27 12.72
CA LEU A 516 -18.46 7.64 11.58
C LEU A 516 -18.98 6.22 11.32
N THR A 517 -19.31 5.46 12.37
CA THR A 517 -19.93 4.13 12.23
C THR A 517 -21.26 4.21 11.48
N ARG A 518 -22.10 5.20 11.79
CA ARG A 518 -23.39 5.42 11.09
C ARG A 518 -23.17 5.77 9.62
N VAL A 519 -22.22 6.67 9.35
CA VAL A 519 -21.84 7.05 7.98
C VAL A 519 -21.33 5.84 7.19
N ARG A 520 -20.41 5.04 7.76
CA ARG A 520 -19.88 3.84 7.13
C ARG A 520 -20.95 2.77 6.90
N ASN A 521 -21.85 2.56 7.86
CA ASN A 521 -22.99 1.63 7.69
C ASN A 521 -23.93 2.06 6.57
N TYR A 522 -24.17 3.37 6.42
CA TYR A 522 -24.94 3.90 5.31
C TYR A 522 -24.20 3.69 3.97
N ALA A 523 -22.90 4.01 3.93
CA ALA A 523 -22.07 3.86 2.75
C ALA A 523 -21.97 2.40 2.27
N ALA A 524 -21.89 1.43 3.19
CA ALA A 524 -21.83 -0.01 2.88
C ALA A 524 -22.96 -0.49 1.96
N ASN A 525 -24.12 0.18 2.00
CA ASN A 525 -25.29 -0.21 1.22
C ASN A 525 -25.60 0.75 0.06
N ASN A 526 -25.07 1.98 0.08
CA ASN A 526 -25.51 3.05 -0.81
C ASN A 526 -24.38 3.71 -1.62
N ALA A 527 -23.12 3.61 -1.17
CA ALA A 527 -21.99 4.15 -1.91
C ALA A 527 -21.65 3.28 -3.12
N ARG A 528 -21.10 3.90 -4.19
CA ARG A 528 -20.76 3.23 -5.46
C ARG A 528 -19.90 1.97 -5.28
N ARG A 529 -18.95 2.02 -4.35
CA ARG A 529 -18.03 0.93 -3.99
C ARG A 529 -18.29 0.35 -2.61
N GLY A 530 -19.49 0.51 -2.06
CA GLY A 530 -19.84 0.02 -0.71
C GLY A 530 -18.94 0.57 0.40
N MET A 531 -18.29 1.71 0.18
CA MET A 531 -17.39 2.37 1.13
C MET A 531 -17.38 3.87 0.86
N VAL A 532 -17.11 4.65 1.91
CA VAL A 532 -16.75 6.06 1.82
C VAL A 532 -15.42 6.25 2.56
N LEU A 533 -14.45 6.89 1.92
CA LEU A 533 -13.18 7.24 2.56
C LEU A 533 -13.38 8.45 3.46
N CYS A 534 -12.93 8.38 4.70
CA CYS A 534 -13.03 9.46 5.66
C CYS A 534 -11.63 9.97 6.02
N ASP A 535 -11.42 11.28 5.96
CA ASP A 535 -10.18 11.93 6.42
C ASP A 535 -10.48 13.18 7.24
N SER A 536 -9.45 13.71 7.89
CA SER A 536 -9.57 14.92 8.70
C SER A 536 -8.21 15.59 8.91
N HIS A 537 -8.24 16.87 9.26
CA HIS A 537 -7.09 17.63 9.70
C HIS A 537 -6.60 17.10 11.06
N THR A 538 -5.65 16.16 11.05
CA THR A 538 -5.10 15.54 12.26
C THR A 538 -3.80 14.78 12.00
N HIS A 539 -2.97 14.62 13.02
CA HIS A 539 -1.85 13.64 13.06
C HIS A 539 -2.31 12.23 13.41
N GLY A 540 -3.57 12.06 13.83
CA GLY A 540 -4.15 10.80 14.27
C GLY A 540 -5.12 10.96 15.43
N VAL A 541 -6.22 10.23 15.36
CA VAL A 541 -7.24 10.07 16.41
C VAL A 541 -7.67 8.60 16.42
N LEU A 542 -7.68 7.99 17.60
CA LEU A 542 -8.01 6.57 17.76
C LEU A 542 -9.18 6.35 18.70
N TYR A 543 -9.98 5.34 18.42
CA TYR A 543 -10.93 4.76 19.36
C TYR A 543 -10.54 3.30 19.61
N ASN A 544 -10.14 2.96 20.84
CA ASN A 544 -9.67 1.60 21.21
C ASN A 544 -8.70 0.99 20.18
N ASP A 545 -7.59 1.69 19.90
CA ASP A 545 -6.54 1.31 18.93
C ASP A 545 -6.95 1.24 17.44
N SER A 546 -8.21 1.58 17.13
CA SER A 546 -8.70 1.74 15.75
C SER A 546 -8.63 3.20 15.33
N LEU A 547 -8.07 3.45 14.15
CA LEU A 547 -8.05 4.78 13.56
C LEU A 547 -9.48 5.19 13.20
N LEU A 548 -9.82 6.45 13.47
CA LEU A 548 -11.11 6.98 13.05
C LEU A 548 -11.20 7.13 11.54
N PHE A 549 -10.10 7.48 10.89
CA PHE A 549 -10.01 7.89 9.49
C PHE A 549 -9.22 6.88 8.64
N ASP A 550 -9.45 6.92 7.34
CA ASP A 550 -8.86 6.01 6.35
C ASP A 550 -7.53 6.54 5.79
N PHE A 551 -7.35 7.86 5.83
CA PHE A 551 -6.07 8.56 5.69
C PHE A 551 -6.12 9.87 6.51
N HIS A 552 -4.96 10.47 6.80
CA HIS A 552 -4.91 11.78 7.46
C HIS A 552 -4.75 12.90 6.43
N SER A 553 -5.17 14.12 6.78
CA SER A 553 -4.93 15.31 5.96
C SER A 553 -4.30 16.40 6.81
N PHE A 554 -3.47 17.25 6.21
CA PHE A 554 -2.84 18.37 6.91
C PHE A 554 -2.43 19.50 5.94
N PRO A 555 -2.32 20.76 6.40
CA PRO A 555 -1.69 21.83 5.61
C PRO A 555 -0.22 21.52 5.31
N LEU A 556 0.32 22.11 4.23
CA LEU A 556 1.68 21.84 3.78
C LEU A 556 2.74 22.39 4.74
N ARG A 557 2.41 23.47 5.47
CA ARG A 557 3.29 24.20 6.40
C ARG A 557 4.64 24.63 5.78
N PRO A 558 4.65 25.47 4.73
CA PRO A 558 5.90 25.99 4.18
C PRO A 558 6.62 26.88 5.18
N LYS A 559 7.92 26.64 5.39
CA LYS A 559 8.78 27.50 6.20
C LYS A 559 9.41 28.58 5.33
N GLU A 560 9.29 29.83 5.74
CA GLU A 560 9.85 30.95 5.01
C GLU A 560 11.38 31.03 5.08
N ASN A 561 12.00 31.43 3.97
CA ASN A 561 13.44 31.68 3.88
C ASN A 561 13.72 33.19 4.00
N CYS A 562 13.78 33.69 5.25
CA CYS A 562 14.00 35.10 5.53
C CYS A 562 15.32 35.61 4.91
N GLY A 563 15.20 36.37 3.81
CA GLY A 563 16.32 36.86 3.01
C GLY A 563 16.05 36.79 1.51
N LEU A 564 15.14 35.92 1.09
CA LEU A 564 14.68 35.74 -0.28
C LEU A 564 13.16 36.00 -0.31
N SER A 565 12.74 37.10 -0.95
CA SER A 565 11.34 37.54 -0.92
C SER A 565 10.39 36.44 -1.43
N LEU A 566 9.36 36.13 -0.63
CA LEU A 566 8.35 35.11 -0.93
C LEU A 566 8.88 33.68 -1.11
N ASP A 567 10.15 33.43 -0.78
CA ASP A 567 10.77 32.11 -0.87
C ASP A 567 10.46 31.28 0.38
N ALA A 568 10.25 29.97 0.21
CA ALA A 568 9.96 29.06 1.31
C ALA A 568 10.68 27.72 1.10
N SER A 569 10.59 26.81 2.07
CA SER A 569 11.03 25.43 1.96
C SER A 569 10.21 24.55 2.91
N LEU A 570 10.06 23.28 2.56
CA LEU A 570 9.50 22.28 3.46
C LEU A 570 10.60 21.78 4.40
N VAL A 571 10.27 21.66 5.68
CA VAL A 571 11.22 21.28 6.73
C VAL A 571 10.53 20.39 7.74
N LEU A 572 11.15 19.24 8.07
CA LEU A 572 10.70 18.36 9.14
C LEU A 572 10.60 19.12 10.47
N ASN A 573 9.58 18.83 11.27
CA ASN A 573 9.34 19.44 12.58
C ASN A 573 9.18 20.98 12.53
N HIS A 574 8.73 21.52 11.40
CA HIS A 574 8.33 22.92 11.33
C HIS A 574 6.90 23.09 11.84
N LEU A 575 6.73 23.91 12.88
CA LEU A 575 5.43 24.14 13.53
C LEU A 575 4.78 22.80 13.92
N ASP A 576 3.53 22.61 13.52
CA ASP A 576 2.70 21.43 13.72
C ASP A 576 2.67 20.53 12.48
N SER A 577 3.62 20.62 11.55
CA SER A 577 3.65 19.79 10.33
C SER A 577 3.50 18.29 10.60
N ILE A 578 2.86 17.57 9.68
CA ILE A 578 2.54 16.13 9.85
C ILE A 578 3.69 15.18 9.52
N TYR A 579 4.74 15.64 8.82
CA TYR A 579 5.83 14.79 8.33
C TYR A 579 6.49 13.96 9.46
N GLY A 580 6.45 12.63 9.33
CA GLY A 580 6.95 11.66 10.31
C GLY A 580 6.09 11.50 11.56
N ASN A 581 4.93 12.17 11.63
CA ASN A 581 4.08 12.26 12.81
C ASN A 581 2.67 11.67 12.60
N SER A 582 2.41 11.00 11.47
CA SER A 582 1.14 10.30 11.23
C SER A 582 1.02 9.07 12.13
N THR A 583 -0.09 8.95 12.86
CA THR A 583 -0.27 7.89 13.86
C THR A 583 -0.63 6.54 13.22
N SER A 584 -0.06 5.46 13.74
CA SER A 584 -0.39 4.07 13.39
C SER A 584 -1.67 3.58 14.05
N GLY A 585 -2.30 2.54 13.49
CA GLY A 585 -3.45 1.87 14.09
C GLY A 585 -4.19 0.98 13.09
N TRP A 586 -5.27 0.34 13.54
CA TRP A 586 -6.13 -0.46 12.66
C TRP A 586 -7.02 0.45 11.81
N THR A 587 -7.04 0.22 10.50
CA THR A 587 -7.94 0.96 9.58
C THR A 587 -9.32 0.33 9.54
N SER A 588 -10.31 1.09 9.05
CA SER A 588 -11.66 0.55 8.84
C SER A 588 -11.70 -0.55 7.76
N SER A 589 -10.68 -0.62 6.91
CA SER A 589 -10.50 -1.66 5.87
C SER A 589 -9.76 -2.91 6.37
N GLY A 590 -9.42 -2.98 7.67
CA GLY A 590 -8.96 -4.23 8.30
C GLY A 590 -7.45 -4.50 8.22
N TRP A 591 -6.64 -3.56 7.73
CA TRP A 591 -5.19 -3.64 7.78
C TRP A 591 -4.61 -2.70 8.84
N TYR A 592 -3.42 -3.02 9.35
CA TYR A 592 -2.73 -2.21 10.35
C TYR A 592 -1.74 -1.25 9.69
N ALA A 593 -1.86 0.04 9.99
CA ALA A 593 -1.03 1.11 9.42
C ALA A 593 0.35 1.21 10.10
N THR A 594 1.20 0.21 9.88
CA THR A 594 2.56 0.17 10.43
C THR A 594 3.38 1.37 9.98
N GLY A 595 4.00 2.07 10.94
CA GLY A 595 4.84 3.25 10.67
C GLY A 595 4.06 4.55 10.44
N GLY A 596 2.74 4.49 10.36
CA GLY A 596 1.84 5.63 10.22
C GLY A 596 0.77 5.37 9.16
N LEU A 597 -0.36 6.06 9.27
CA LEU A 597 -1.38 6.04 8.23
C LEU A 597 -0.94 6.92 7.04
N PRO A 598 -1.19 6.53 5.77
CA PRO A 598 -1.00 7.42 4.64
C PRO A 598 -1.72 8.75 4.86
N TYR A 599 -1.16 9.84 4.34
CA TYR A 599 -1.73 11.16 4.51
C TYR A 599 -1.54 12.08 3.31
N LEU A 600 -2.45 13.03 3.17
CA LEU A 600 -2.37 14.13 2.22
C LEU A 600 -1.86 15.40 2.91
N VAL A 601 -0.93 16.08 2.27
CA VAL A 601 -0.64 17.48 2.53
C VAL A 601 -1.07 18.33 1.35
N GLU A 602 -1.55 19.53 1.61
CA GLU A 602 -2.07 20.42 0.57
C GLU A 602 -1.71 21.88 0.84
N VAL A 603 -1.69 22.69 -0.22
CA VAL A 603 -1.56 24.14 -0.11
C VAL A 603 -2.89 24.71 0.41
N ASP A 604 -2.98 24.98 1.71
CA ASP A 604 -4.23 25.33 2.41
C ASP A 604 -4.67 26.81 2.29
N ASN A 605 -5.93 27.09 2.62
CA ASN A 605 -6.52 28.44 2.67
C ASN A 605 -7.14 28.73 4.05
N PHE A 606 -6.79 29.87 4.64
CA PHE A 606 -7.29 30.30 5.96
C PHE A 606 -7.18 31.82 6.17
N GLY A 607 -6.92 32.59 5.11
CA GLY A 607 -6.93 34.05 5.11
C GLY A 607 -5.54 34.68 5.10
N VAL A 608 -5.50 36.00 5.23
CA VAL A 608 -4.27 36.79 5.22
C VAL A 608 -4.07 37.45 6.58
N SER A 609 -2.84 37.45 7.07
CA SER A 609 -2.49 38.09 8.34
C SER A 609 -2.54 39.62 8.24
N ALA A 610 -2.33 40.31 9.37
CA ALA A 610 -2.21 41.77 9.38
C ALA A 610 -0.88 42.29 8.79
N SER A 611 0.03 41.43 8.33
CA SER A 611 1.37 41.82 7.85
C SER A 611 1.81 41.02 6.61
N PRO A 612 1.06 41.08 5.50
CA PRO A 612 1.44 40.41 4.25
C PRO A 612 2.80 40.88 3.72
N GLY A 613 3.54 39.96 3.12
CA GLY A 613 4.90 40.15 2.61
C GLY A 613 5.99 40.23 3.69
N THR A 614 5.67 40.01 4.96
CA THR A 614 6.63 40.09 6.07
C THR A 614 7.04 38.70 6.52
N CYS A 615 8.36 38.48 6.66
CA CYS A 615 8.86 37.18 7.09
C CYS A 615 8.57 36.91 8.58
N ASN A 616 7.97 35.76 8.93
CA ASN A 616 7.77 35.25 10.27
C ASN A 616 7.72 33.71 10.32
N THR A 617 8.86 33.06 10.52
CA THR A 617 8.99 31.59 10.61
C THR A 617 8.34 30.94 11.85
N SER A 618 7.66 31.71 12.70
CA SER A 618 6.92 31.18 13.85
C SER A 618 5.40 31.22 13.64
N SER A 619 4.95 31.65 12.46
CA SER A 619 3.55 31.74 12.09
C SER A 619 3.18 30.68 11.06
N ILE A 620 1.93 30.22 11.10
CA ILE A 620 1.35 29.41 10.02
C ILE A 620 1.07 30.25 8.75
N PHE A 621 1.09 31.58 8.86
CA PHE A 621 0.91 32.47 7.71
C PHE A 621 2.24 32.67 6.98
N VAL A 622 2.51 31.86 5.97
CA VAL A 622 3.69 31.96 5.11
C VAL A 622 3.75 33.33 4.42
N TRP A 623 4.78 34.10 4.73
CA TRP A 623 4.97 35.49 4.32
C TRP A 623 3.78 36.38 4.69
N GLY A 624 3.06 36.05 5.76
CA GLY A 624 1.87 36.76 6.19
C GLY A 624 0.60 36.46 5.37
N TYR A 625 0.63 35.48 4.46
CA TYR A 625 -0.52 34.96 3.71
C TYR A 625 -0.86 33.53 4.16
N ASP A 626 -2.04 33.03 3.83
CA ASP A 626 -2.23 31.57 3.81
C ASP A 626 -1.45 30.95 2.65
N GLU A 627 -1.35 29.62 2.66
CA GLU A 627 -0.43 28.91 1.77
C GLU A 627 -0.80 29.10 0.29
N ILE A 628 -2.09 29.07 -0.06
CA ILE A 628 -2.49 29.23 -1.47
C ILE A 628 -2.38 30.66 -1.95
N THR A 629 -2.71 31.65 -1.12
CA THR A 629 -2.56 33.05 -1.49
C THR A 629 -1.08 33.37 -1.68
N TRP A 630 -0.21 32.91 -0.76
CA TRP A 630 1.23 33.02 -0.95
C TRP A 630 1.69 32.38 -2.27
N PHE A 631 1.27 31.14 -2.53
CA PHE A 631 1.64 30.44 -3.76
C PHE A 631 1.20 31.20 -5.02
N ALA A 632 -0.01 31.78 -5.01
CA ALA A 632 -0.53 32.60 -6.10
C ALA A 632 0.25 33.92 -6.29
N GLU A 633 0.75 34.53 -5.21
CA GLU A 633 1.56 35.76 -5.25
C GLU A 633 2.99 35.56 -5.80
N THR A 634 3.48 34.31 -5.90
CA THR A 634 4.80 34.03 -6.47
C THR A 634 4.84 34.18 -8.00
N ALA A 635 6.03 34.11 -8.60
CA ALA A 635 6.16 34.13 -10.07
C ALA A 635 5.70 32.80 -10.70
N PRO A 636 5.18 32.79 -11.95
CA PRO A 636 4.76 31.55 -12.62
C PRO A 636 5.83 30.45 -12.65
N SER A 637 7.07 30.79 -12.98
CA SER A 637 8.18 29.81 -12.99
C SER A 637 8.49 29.29 -11.60
N TYR A 638 8.38 30.13 -10.57
CA TYR A 638 8.56 29.70 -9.19
C TYR A 638 7.48 28.70 -8.77
N ARG A 639 6.23 28.92 -9.17
CA ARG A 639 5.16 27.94 -8.92
C ARG A 639 5.46 26.59 -9.56
N ASP A 640 5.91 26.60 -10.81
CA ASP A 640 6.25 25.37 -11.53
C ASP A 640 7.37 24.59 -10.84
N ASP A 641 8.45 25.28 -10.45
CA ASP A 641 9.58 24.69 -9.70
C ASP A 641 9.14 24.22 -8.30
N TRP A 642 8.26 24.99 -7.65
CA TRP A 642 7.75 24.69 -6.31
C TRP A 642 6.88 23.43 -6.28
N LEU A 643 5.99 23.26 -7.26
CA LEU A 643 5.12 22.08 -7.32
C LEU A 643 5.95 20.80 -7.46
N GLU A 644 6.98 20.84 -8.31
CA GLU A 644 7.89 19.71 -8.50
C GLU A 644 8.71 19.44 -7.23
N TYR A 645 9.33 20.48 -6.66
CA TYR A 645 10.06 20.41 -5.40
C TYR A 645 9.20 19.84 -4.26
N ALA A 646 8.00 20.35 -4.04
CA ALA A 646 7.14 19.93 -2.95
C ALA A 646 6.65 18.49 -3.13
N TYR A 647 6.30 18.10 -4.36
CA TYR A 647 5.88 16.72 -4.66
C TYR A 647 7.01 15.73 -4.35
N ASP A 648 8.23 16.02 -4.79
CA ASP A 648 9.41 15.17 -4.50
C ASP A 648 9.79 15.17 -3.04
N TRP A 649 9.80 16.34 -2.40
CA TRP A 649 10.24 16.49 -1.03
C TRP A 649 9.34 15.72 -0.08
N VAL A 650 8.01 15.80 -0.24
CA VAL A 650 7.07 15.08 0.62
C VAL A 650 7.32 13.58 0.55
N ARG A 651 7.40 13.01 -0.65
CA ARG A 651 7.66 11.56 -0.83
C ARG A 651 9.02 11.14 -0.31
N SER A 652 10.06 11.93 -0.57
CA SER A 652 11.44 11.56 -0.20
C SER A 652 11.73 11.67 1.30
N ASN A 653 10.90 12.40 2.06
CA ASN A 653 11.11 12.62 3.49
C ASN A 653 10.13 11.83 4.37
N ASP A 654 9.05 11.30 3.80
CA ASP A 654 8.08 10.43 4.49
C ASP A 654 7.30 9.57 3.49
N ASP A 655 7.53 8.25 3.54
CA ASP A 655 6.89 7.28 2.65
C ASP A 655 5.36 7.20 2.82
N ASN A 656 4.81 7.73 3.92
CA ASN A 656 3.36 7.83 4.13
C ASN A 656 2.76 9.13 3.57
N GLY A 657 3.59 10.12 3.22
CA GLY A 657 3.14 11.43 2.78
C GLY A 657 2.83 11.50 1.30
N PHE A 658 1.79 12.24 0.94
CA PHE A 658 1.39 12.51 -0.45
C PHE A 658 1.02 13.98 -0.60
N PHE A 659 1.47 14.62 -1.68
CA PHE A 659 1.16 16.02 -1.95
C PHE A 659 -0.06 16.14 -2.87
N GLN A 660 -1.16 16.67 -2.33
CA GLN A 660 -2.34 17.05 -3.10
C GLN A 660 -2.06 18.37 -3.82
N LEU A 661 -1.93 18.29 -5.15
CA LEU A 661 -1.61 19.46 -5.97
C LEU A 661 -2.77 20.47 -5.97
N PRO A 662 -2.50 21.79 -6.02
CA PRO A 662 -3.57 22.79 -6.08
C PRO A 662 -4.12 22.87 -7.52
N GLY A 663 -5.38 22.51 -7.72
CA GLY A 663 -6.09 22.68 -9.01
C GLY A 663 -6.97 23.92 -9.01
N CYS A 664 -7.82 24.05 -8.00
CA CYS A 664 -8.65 25.22 -7.76
C CYS A 664 -8.81 25.47 -6.26
N ARG A 665 -8.50 26.68 -5.78
CA ARG A 665 -8.67 27.06 -4.37
C ARG A 665 -8.81 28.57 -4.20
N ASN A 666 -9.56 28.99 -3.18
CA ASN A 666 -9.82 30.40 -2.90
C ASN A 666 -8.56 31.10 -2.37
N ILE A 667 -8.26 32.30 -2.90
CA ILE A 667 -7.09 33.13 -2.51
C ILE A 667 -7.51 34.45 -1.82
N GLY A 668 -8.71 34.48 -1.22
CA GLY A 668 -9.30 35.67 -0.60
C GLY A 668 -10.07 36.58 -1.58
N ASN A 669 -10.76 37.59 -1.06
CA ASN A 669 -11.56 38.58 -1.83
C ASN A 669 -12.56 38.00 -2.86
N ASN A 670 -13.06 36.78 -2.64
CA ASN A 670 -13.89 36.02 -3.57
C ASN A 670 -13.19 35.68 -4.91
N ASP A 671 -11.86 35.62 -4.91
CA ASP A 671 -11.06 35.21 -6.06
C ASP A 671 -10.49 33.79 -5.87
N TYR A 672 -10.09 33.17 -6.97
CA TYR A 672 -9.64 31.78 -7.01
C TYR A 672 -8.35 31.64 -7.80
N TYR A 673 -7.43 30.86 -7.25
CA TYR A 673 -6.38 30.24 -8.03
C TYR A 673 -6.98 29.13 -8.89
N TYR A 674 -6.63 29.10 -10.17
CA TYR A 674 -6.99 28.05 -11.12
C TYR A 674 -5.73 27.56 -11.83
N ALA A 675 -5.34 26.30 -11.65
CA ALA A 675 -4.16 25.73 -12.31
C ALA A 675 -4.32 25.62 -13.83
N ASN A 676 -5.55 25.65 -14.33
CA ASN A 676 -5.92 25.56 -15.74
C ASN A 676 -5.01 26.39 -16.64
N THR A 677 -4.66 25.83 -17.79
CA THR A 677 -4.02 26.59 -18.87
C THR A 677 -4.96 27.71 -19.33
N PRO A 678 -4.49 28.96 -19.46
CA PRO A 678 -5.32 30.06 -19.95
C PRO A 678 -6.04 29.70 -21.26
N SER A 679 -7.37 29.80 -21.24
CA SER A 679 -8.22 29.46 -22.38
C SER A 679 -9.32 30.52 -22.57
N ALA A 680 -10.13 30.38 -23.62
CA ALA A 680 -11.29 31.27 -23.80
C ALA A 680 -12.32 31.13 -22.67
N ASN A 681 -12.43 29.93 -22.09
CA ASN A 681 -13.34 29.61 -21.00
C ASN A 681 -12.72 29.89 -19.62
N MET A 682 -11.39 29.90 -19.54
CA MET A 682 -10.64 30.20 -18.31
C MET A 682 -9.51 31.22 -18.60
N PRO A 683 -9.84 32.48 -18.89
CA PRO A 683 -8.82 33.49 -19.26
C PRO A 683 -7.87 33.85 -18.11
N LEU A 684 -8.29 33.62 -16.86
CA LEU A 684 -7.52 33.92 -15.63
C LEU A 684 -6.80 32.68 -15.06
N GLY A 685 -6.65 31.61 -15.84
CA GLY A 685 -5.84 30.46 -15.44
C GLY A 685 -4.40 30.85 -15.10
N PHE A 686 -3.83 30.26 -14.05
CA PHE A 686 -2.46 30.50 -13.62
C PHE A 686 -1.43 29.67 -14.41
N GLY A 687 -1.88 28.62 -15.14
CA GLY A 687 -1.08 27.91 -16.14
C GLY A 687 -0.23 26.73 -15.63
N GLN A 688 -0.51 26.19 -14.45
CA GLN A 688 0.22 25.05 -13.87
C GLN A 688 -0.28 23.67 -14.35
N GLU A 689 -1.34 23.61 -15.15
CA GLU A 689 -1.94 22.35 -15.63
C GLU A 689 -0.95 21.40 -16.30
N GLU A 690 -0.16 21.88 -17.28
CA GLU A 690 0.80 21.02 -17.98
C GLU A 690 1.97 20.61 -17.05
N LYS A 691 2.29 21.44 -16.06
CA LYS A 691 3.27 21.06 -15.02
C LYS A 691 2.71 19.96 -14.11
N ILE A 692 1.45 20.04 -13.69
CA ILE A 692 0.78 18.97 -12.93
C ILE A 692 0.79 17.66 -13.73
N LYS A 693 0.41 17.73 -15.01
CA LYS A 693 0.45 16.58 -15.92
C LYS A 693 1.86 16.01 -16.04
N TYR A 694 2.87 16.86 -16.17
CA TYR A 694 4.26 16.44 -16.20
C TYR A 694 4.68 15.71 -14.92
N ILE A 695 4.41 16.27 -13.73
CA ILE A 695 4.76 15.68 -12.43
C ILE A 695 4.20 14.26 -12.28
N TRP A 696 3.00 14.00 -12.80
CA TRP A 696 2.35 12.69 -12.69
C TRP A 696 2.73 11.67 -13.76
N ASN A 697 3.35 12.11 -14.86
CA ASN A 697 3.76 11.24 -15.97
C ASN A 697 5.29 11.16 -16.14
N ARG A 698 6.05 11.83 -15.27
CA ARG A 698 7.50 11.63 -15.23
C ARG A 698 7.80 10.21 -14.70
N PRO A 699 8.80 9.54 -15.30
CA PRO A 699 9.15 8.16 -14.99
C PRO A 699 9.64 7.98 -13.54
#